data_AF-A0A3S2PFN1-F1
#
_entry.id   AF-A0A3S2PFN1-F1
#
_cell.length_a   1.000
_cell.length_b   1.000
_cell.length_c   1.000
_cell.angle_alpha   90.00
_cell.angle_beta   90.00
_cell.angle_gamma   90.00
#
_symmetry.space_group_name_H-M   'P 1'
#
loop_
_entity.id
_entity.type
_entity.pdbx_description
1 polymer ?
#
loop_
_entity_poly.entity_id
_entity_poly.type
_entity_poly.pdbx_seq_one_letter_code
_entity_poly.pdbx_strand_id
1 'polypeptide(L)'
;MGKPEEENVAKLFENFIQASTCKGALQAFNVLCRRLDLDPADHDTFYCSLKAKVSGWKANALWSKLDKRMSHKEYKKGQACVNTKCLIIGGGPCGLRTAIELALMGAKVVVLEKRDSFSRNNVLHLWPFTIHDLRGLGAKKFHGKFCAGAIDHISIQQLQLILLKVALIVAVEFHINVEFVKLLEPPEDQTNEGVGWRAAIRPADHPVANFDFDVVIGADGRKNSLEGFKRKVLRGKLAIAITANFINNNTTAEARVEEISGVAFIFNQRFFLDLKEKTGIDLENIVYYKDNTHYFVMTAKKQSLLEKGVLINDYVETEMLLSSQNVNHEALLSYATEAADFGTHYQLPALNFAENHCGQPDVAMFDFTNMYASENAALVRERHGHQLLVSLVGDSLLEPFWPMGTGCARGFLSGFDTAWMVKSWAEGRSVLEVLAERESIYRLLPQTTPENIAKNFDLYTIDPSSRYINLNSTCVRPNQVHHLYITGELNHCSLERAVTIRRPINQKKDWEIRPSRLLTWCKKQTEGYRNVSIKDLSSSWESGLALCALIHRFKPQLIDFDSLNEEDHGANLQLALNISEQEFGIQPFTSEEEQSTKEELDKSRVTAFLSKFYELFRGSPLPASETRSLDENKEFNPSKEVGCNDDALSFYPHRKRIPKDEKKTDSTNFIYKRRRTLCPKEVTNYSENTYVQDKQNSKESKVGTLSTQLLAKFESKSSISIPKTQLDLSERFLLFSAHDFSESLPLKTRPPVPPKPSSMTQFEISLRKAAEQLVSPKTPPKPGLHVQDPFTDLKLRHVDQVFTEMKPQPETPDPPAPVPSLHSGICFMRRILHRLREVDEHVSEKRAQTQKVREFHSKSIKEKAVHLRGLFSEDSCDVLKGASVRRVFSQSAEKCHSCKKRVYMIERVSAEGLCFHRECFRCSICSSALPQGLHVFSPDDGKLYCKLHFDRQNNGAHLKRTFSLPSNQFGVEERNGAAEEDSACSSTADLQNRPAAAGALYEVCETMPLFEAF
;
A
#
# COMPACT_ATOMS: atom_id res chain seq x y z
N MET A 1 -5.93 17.11 -52.68
CA MET A 1 -5.60 18.05 -51.58
C MET A 1 -6.67 17.85 -50.52
N GLY A 2 -6.30 17.66 -49.25
CA GLY A 2 -7.28 17.64 -48.15
C GLY A 2 -7.86 19.04 -47.92
N LYS A 3 -8.98 19.15 -47.19
CA LYS A 3 -9.46 20.47 -46.77
C LYS A 3 -8.55 21.01 -45.66
N PRO A 4 -8.18 22.31 -45.65
CA PRO A 4 -7.30 22.87 -44.63
C PRO A 4 -7.87 22.82 -43.20
N GLU A 5 -9.16 22.50 -43.04
CA GLU A 5 -9.77 22.26 -41.74
C GLU A 5 -9.49 20.87 -41.16
N GLU A 6 -9.43 19.84 -41.99
CA GLU A 6 -9.19 18.45 -41.56
C GLU A 6 -7.75 18.29 -41.05
N GLU A 7 -6.79 18.90 -41.75
CA GLU A 7 -5.39 18.96 -41.32
C GLU A 7 -5.21 19.76 -40.01
N ASN A 8 -6.05 20.77 -39.78
CA ASN A 8 -6.05 21.58 -38.56
C ASN A 8 -6.59 20.77 -37.36
N VAL A 9 -7.71 20.07 -37.50
CA VAL A 9 -8.26 19.18 -36.47
C VAL A 9 -7.27 18.05 -36.12
N ALA A 10 -6.68 17.40 -37.13
CA ALA A 10 -5.69 16.36 -36.91
C ALA A 10 -4.47 16.88 -36.11
N LYS A 11 -3.99 18.09 -36.44
CA LYS A 11 -2.88 18.75 -35.74
C LYS A 11 -3.22 19.09 -34.28
N LEU A 12 -4.44 19.58 -33.99
CA LEU A 12 -4.88 19.84 -32.62
C LEU A 12 -4.98 18.56 -31.79
N PHE A 13 -5.49 17.48 -32.36
CA PHE A 13 -5.49 16.17 -31.70
C PHE A 13 -4.06 15.67 -31.44
N GLU A 14 -3.14 15.81 -32.41
CA GLU A 14 -1.74 15.45 -32.18
C GLU A 14 -1.05 16.30 -31.10
N ASN A 15 -1.33 17.60 -31.01
CA ASN A 15 -0.84 18.45 -29.92
C ASN A 15 -1.30 17.92 -28.55
N PHE A 16 -2.57 17.52 -28.42
CA PHE A 16 -3.11 16.91 -27.20
C PHE A 16 -2.45 15.56 -26.88
N ILE A 17 -2.28 14.70 -27.88
CA ILE A 17 -1.57 13.41 -27.72
C ILE A 17 -0.11 13.63 -27.28
N GLN A 18 0.57 14.66 -27.80
CA GLN A 18 1.97 14.96 -27.49
C GLN A 18 2.19 15.76 -26.18
N ALA A 19 1.17 16.42 -25.63
CA ALA A 19 1.30 17.30 -24.46
C ALA A 19 1.99 16.64 -23.25
N SER A 20 3.04 17.27 -22.73
CA SER A 20 3.94 16.71 -21.70
C SER A 20 3.60 17.09 -20.26
N THR A 21 2.60 17.94 -20.02
CA THR A 21 2.21 18.41 -18.68
C THR A 21 0.70 18.30 -18.46
N CYS A 22 0.26 18.29 -17.19
CA CYS A 22 -1.16 18.21 -16.84
C CYS A 22 -1.95 19.40 -17.42
N LYS A 23 -1.52 20.64 -17.11
CA LYS A 23 -2.09 21.87 -17.69
C LYS A 23 -2.05 21.87 -19.22
N GLY A 24 -0.94 21.46 -19.83
CA GLY A 24 -0.80 21.43 -21.29
C GLY A 24 -1.76 20.45 -21.96
N ALA A 25 -1.99 19.28 -21.36
CA ALA A 25 -2.96 18.31 -21.84
C ALA A 25 -4.40 18.86 -21.73
N LEU A 26 -4.77 19.44 -20.59
CA LEU A 26 -6.09 20.07 -20.38
C LEU A 26 -6.31 21.25 -21.35
N GLN A 27 -5.32 22.12 -21.54
CA GLN A 27 -5.38 23.24 -22.47
C GLN A 27 -5.53 22.78 -23.92
N ALA A 28 -4.71 21.82 -24.38
CA ALA A 28 -4.80 21.28 -25.73
C ALA A 28 -6.14 20.57 -25.98
N PHE A 29 -6.66 19.84 -24.99
CA PHE A 29 -7.99 19.22 -25.06
C PHE A 29 -9.11 20.25 -25.16
N ASN A 30 -9.08 21.28 -24.31
CA ASN A 30 -10.09 22.35 -24.34
C ASN A 30 -10.07 23.15 -25.66
N VAL A 31 -8.90 23.35 -26.28
CA VAL A 31 -8.79 23.97 -27.61
C VAL A 31 -9.37 23.05 -28.69
N LEU A 32 -9.12 21.73 -28.61
CA LEU A 32 -9.71 20.75 -29.52
C LEU A 32 -11.25 20.72 -29.41
N CYS A 33 -11.79 20.62 -28.19
CA CYS A 33 -13.25 20.61 -27.94
C CYS A 33 -13.94 21.85 -28.51
N ARG A 34 -13.40 23.06 -28.25
CA ARG A 34 -13.92 24.32 -28.83
C ARG A 34 -13.85 24.34 -30.35
N ARG A 35 -12.76 23.86 -30.96
CA ARG A 35 -12.62 23.82 -32.44
C ARG A 35 -13.57 22.81 -33.09
N LEU A 36 -14.01 21.80 -32.35
CA LEU A 36 -14.95 20.77 -32.81
C LEU A 36 -16.42 21.07 -32.48
N ASP A 37 -16.70 22.08 -31.66
CA ASP A 37 -18.03 22.34 -31.09
C ASP A 37 -18.53 21.11 -30.31
N LEU A 38 -17.90 20.86 -29.16
CA LEU A 38 -18.20 19.76 -28.23
C LEU A 38 -18.01 20.24 -26.79
N ASP A 39 -18.99 19.99 -25.92
CA ASP A 39 -18.86 20.20 -24.48
C ASP A 39 -18.59 18.85 -23.76
N PRO A 40 -17.48 18.68 -23.01
CA PRO A 40 -17.26 17.53 -22.14
C PRO A 40 -18.34 17.33 -21.05
N ALA A 41 -19.20 18.32 -20.79
CA ALA A 41 -20.38 18.16 -19.93
C ALA A 41 -21.36 17.10 -20.46
N ASP A 42 -21.53 16.99 -21.79
CA ASP A 42 -22.47 16.08 -22.50
C ASP A 42 -21.98 14.62 -22.56
N HIS A 43 -21.55 14.08 -21.41
CA HIS A 43 -20.78 12.85 -21.29
C HIS A 43 -21.34 11.64 -22.05
N ASP A 44 -22.66 11.45 -22.05
CA ASP A 44 -23.34 10.32 -22.70
C ASP A 44 -23.10 10.25 -24.21
N THR A 45 -22.90 11.39 -24.87
CA THR A 45 -22.67 11.46 -26.33
C THR A 45 -21.26 11.88 -26.69
N PHE A 46 -20.54 12.54 -25.78
CA PHE A 46 -19.27 13.21 -26.05
C PHE A 46 -18.23 12.30 -26.73
N TYR A 47 -17.97 11.09 -26.21
CA TYR A 47 -16.99 10.18 -26.84
C TYR A 47 -17.38 9.83 -28.29
N CYS A 48 -18.65 9.52 -28.54
CA CYS A 48 -19.15 9.17 -29.86
C CYS A 48 -19.03 10.35 -30.82
N SER A 49 -19.37 11.57 -30.37
CA SER A 49 -19.26 12.80 -31.13
C SER A 49 -17.80 13.21 -31.40
N LEU A 50 -16.90 13.07 -30.42
CA LEU A 50 -15.46 13.29 -30.56
C LEU A 50 -14.86 12.32 -31.58
N LYS A 51 -15.17 11.02 -31.46
CA LYS A 51 -14.73 9.97 -32.38
C LYS A 51 -15.23 10.19 -33.82
N ALA A 52 -16.46 10.68 -33.98
CA ALA A 52 -17.02 10.99 -35.30
C ALA A 52 -16.37 12.22 -35.94
N LYS A 53 -16.05 13.25 -35.15
CA LYS A 53 -15.41 14.49 -35.62
C LYS A 53 -13.88 14.39 -35.78
N VAL A 54 -13.20 13.48 -35.07
CA VAL A 54 -11.73 13.28 -35.15
C VAL A 54 -11.39 12.00 -35.91
N SER A 55 -11.26 12.14 -37.23
CA SER A 55 -10.83 11.06 -38.13
C SER A 55 -9.31 11.07 -38.38
N GLY A 56 -8.74 9.89 -38.62
CA GLY A 56 -7.34 9.76 -39.09
C GLY A 56 -6.64 8.50 -38.57
N TRP A 57 -5.65 7.98 -39.29
CA TRP A 57 -5.05 6.66 -39.00
C TRP A 57 -4.44 6.53 -37.59
N LYS A 58 -3.92 7.62 -37.02
CA LYS A 58 -3.41 7.65 -35.63
C LYS A 58 -4.56 7.50 -34.62
N ALA A 59 -5.65 8.24 -34.83
CA ALA A 59 -6.84 8.33 -33.98
C ALA A 59 -7.72 7.08 -34.08
N ASN A 60 -8.02 6.60 -35.29
CA ASN A 60 -8.81 5.39 -35.54
C ASN A 60 -8.24 4.17 -34.80
N ALA A 61 -6.91 4.03 -34.75
CA ALA A 61 -6.22 2.97 -34.01
C ALA A 61 -6.24 3.11 -32.48
N LEU A 62 -6.70 4.24 -31.95
CA LEU A 62 -7.07 4.44 -30.54
C LEU A 62 -8.58 4.20 -30.34
N TRP A 63 -9.42 4.66 -31.27
CA TRP A 63 -10.87 4.42 -31.26
C TRP A 63 -11.17 2.92 -31.23
N SER A 64 -10.62 2.11 -32.14
CA SER A 64 -10.81 0.64 -32.16
C SER A 64 -10.37 -0.06 -30.86
N LYS A 65 -9.49 0.56 -30.05
CA LYS A 65 -9.04 0.05 -28.76
C LYS A 65 -10.03 0.31 -27.64
N LEU A 66 -10.52 1.55 -27.54
CA LEU A 66 -11.54 1.95 -26.57
C LEU A 66 -12.89 1.31 -26.91
N ASP A 67 -13.23 1.23 -28.20
CA ASP A 67 -14.37 0.46 -28.72
C ASP A 67 -14.32 -1.01 -28.30
N LYS A 68 -13.16 -1.68 -28.46
CA LYS A 68 -12.98 -3.07 -27.98
C LYS A 68 -13.29 -3.16 -26.48
N ARG A 69 -12.77 -2.25 -25.65
CA ARG A 69 -13.01 -2.26 -24.19
C ARG A 69 -14.50 -2.10 -23.85
N MET A 70 -15.20 -1.15 -24.47
CA MET A 70 -16.65 -0.94 -24.24
C MET A 70 -17.54 -2.06 -24.80
N SER A 71 -17.06 -2.82 -25.79
CA SER A 71 -17.81 -3.95 -26.36
C SER A 71 -17.93 -5.16 -25.42
N HIS A 72 -17.15 -5.19 -24.33
CA HIS A 72 -17.25 -6.21 -23.29
C HIS A 72 -18.65 -6.20 -22.63
N LYS A 73 -19.19 -7.39 -22.32
CA LYS A 73 -20.57 -7.59 -21.83
C LYS A 73 -20.93 -6.77 -20.58
N GLU A 74 -19.96 -6.50 -19.71
CA GLU A 74 -20.16 -5.92 -18.38
C GLU A 74 -20.59 -4.45 -18.43
N TYR A 75 -20.10 -3.70 -19.42
CA TYR A 75 -20.40 -2.27 -19.61
C TYR A 75 -21.75 -2.02 -20.29
N LYS A 76 -22.41 -3.07 -20.81
CA LYS A 76 -23.68 -3.01 -21.56
C LYS A 76 -23.67 -1.98 -22.71
N LYS A 77 -22.51 -1.78 -23.37
CA LYS A 77 -22.25 -0.71 -24.36
C LYS A 77 -22.33 0.72 -23.79
N GLY A 78 -21.83 0.95 -22.57
CA GLY A 78 -21.92 2.24 -21.90
C GLY A 78 -23.31 2.53 -21.31
N GLN A 79 -24.06 1.48 -20.96
CA GLN A 79 -25.44 1.56 -20.44
C GLN A 79 -25.58 0.80 -19.10
N ALA A 80 -24.46 0.61 -18.38
CA ALA A 80 -24.46 -0.11 -17.11
C ALA A 80 -24.70 0.81 -15.91
N CYS A 81 -24.27 2.09 -15.99
CA CYS A 81 -24.28 3.04 -14.87
C CYS A 81 -24.73 4.47 -15.26
N VAL A 82 -25.55 4.63 -16.31
CA VAL A 82 -25.93 5.96 -16.88
C VAL A 82 -26.44 6.92 -15.80
N ASN A 83 -27.37 6.44 -14.97
CA ASN A 83 -28.02 7.23 -13.92
C ASN A 83 -27.17 7.30 -12.62
N THR A 84 -25.85 7.17 -12.69
CA THR A 84 -24.96 7.15 -11.51
C THR A 84 -23.93 8.27 -11.57
N LYS A 85 -23.99 9.20 -10.62
CA LYS A 85 -23.04 10.30 -10.46
C LYS A 85 -21.91 9.87 -9.51
N CYS A 86 -20.67 9.99 -9.98
CA CYS A 86 -19.47 9.50 -9.28
C CYS A 86 -18.45 10.62 -9.03
N LEU A 87 -18.08 10.85 -7.77
CA LEU A 87 -16.96 11.72 -7.38
C LEU A 87 -15.71 10.89 -7.03
N ILE A 88 -14.55 11.24 -7.59
CA ILE A 88 -13.26 10.62 -7.29
C ILE A 88 -12.32 11.66 -6.69
N ILE A 89 -11.77 11.36 -5.51
CA ILE A 89 -10.84 12.23 -4.79
C ILE A 89 -9.42 11.74 -5.08
N GLY A 90 -8.66 12.49 -5.87
CA GLY A 90 -7.26 12.22 -6.23
C GLY A 90 -7.06 11.83 -7.70
N GLY A 91 -6.32 12.64 -8.45
CA GLY A 91 -5.92 12.41 -9.84
C GLY A 91 -4.73 11.47 -10.00
N GLY A 92 -4.47 10.60 -9.02
CA GLY A 92 -3.42 9.58 -9.07
C GLY A 92 -3.73 8.47 -10.09
N PRO A 93 -2.75 7.60 -10.42
CA PRO A 93 -2.95 6.53 -11.39
C PRO A 93 -4.16 5.64 -11.09
N CYS A 94 -4.38 5.26 -9.83
CA CYS A 94 -5.48 4.39 -9.43
C CYS A 94 -6.84 5.11 -9.50
N GLY A 95 -6.89 6.41 -9.18
CA GLY A 95 -8.08 7.26 -9.31
C GLY A 95 -8.49 7.44 -10.77
N LEU A 96 -7.56 7.93 -11.61
CA LEU A 96 -7.78 8.05 -13.06
C LEU A 96 -8.12 6.72 -13.73
N ARG A 97 -7.46 5.61 -13.34
CA ARG A 97 -7.77 4.29 -13.89
C ARG A 97 -9.18 3.83 -13.55
N THR A 98 -9.69 4.17 -12.37
CA THR A 98 -11.07 3.88 -11.95
C THR A 98 -12.07 4.79 -12.64
N ALA A 99 -11.73 6.09 -12.80
CA ALA A 99 -12.54 7.05 -13.52
C ALA A 99 -12.87 6.57 -14.95
N ILE A 100 -11.86 6.04 -15.64
CA ILE A 100 -12.00 5.45 -16.97
C ILE A 100 -13.00 4.28 -16.96
N GLU A 101 -12.94 3.35 -16.00
CA GLU A 101 -13.89 2.22 -15.98
C GLU A 101 -15.34 2.66 -15.72
N LEU A 102 -15.55 3.64 -14.83
CA LEU A 102 -16.88 4.16 -14.53
C LEU A 102 -17.49 4.91 -15.72
N ALA A 103 -16.70 5.76 -16.39
CA ALA A 103 -17.13 6.47 -17.59
C ALA A 103 -17.42 5.52 -18.77
N LEU A 104 -16.59 4.48 -18.97
CA LEU A 104 -16.85 3.43 -19.97
C LEU A 104 -18.12 2.61 -19.69
N MET A 105 -18.65 2.64 -18.46
CA MET A 105 -19.96 2.05 -18.09
C MET A 105 -21.15 3.01 -18.26
N GLY A 106 -20.89 4.28 -18.57
CA GLY A 106 -21.88 5.35 -18.77
C GLY A 106 -22.06 6.31 -17.59
N ALA A 107 -21.33 6.15 -16.48
CA ALA A 107 -21.51 7.03 -15.33
C ALA A 107 -21.00 8.47 -15.59
N LYS A 108 -21.67 9.49 -15.02
CA LYS A 108 -21.09 10.83 -14.91
C LYS A 108 -19.94 10.77 -13.90
N VAL A 109 -18.70 10.98 -14.35
CA VAL A 109 -17.51 10.92 -13.48
C VAL A 109 -16.85 12.29 -13.35
N VAL A 110 -16.65 12.72 -12.11
CA VAL A 110 -15.93 13.93 -11.74
C VAL A 110 -14.72 13.55 -10.87
N VAL A 111 -13.54 14.08 -11.19
CA VAL A 111 -12.29 13.85 -10.46
C VAL A 111 -11.78 15.17 -9.89
N LEU A 112 -11.48 15.20 -8.59
CA LEU A 112 -10.83 16.33 -7.92
C LEU A 112 -9.34 16.00 -7.69
N GLU A 113 -8.46 16.82 -8.24
CA GLU A 113 -7.03 16.84 -7.92
C GLU A 113 -6.67 18.20 -7.31
N LYS A 114 -6.02 18.18 -6.15
CA LYS A 114 -5.65 19.40 -5.43
C LYS A 114 -4.36 20.03 -5.91
N ARG A 115 -3.61 19.32 -6.75
CA ARG A 115 -2.44 19.80 -7.47
C ARG A 115 -2.83 20.31 -8.85
N ASP A 116 -1.93 21.05 -9.47
CA ASP A 116 -2.03 21.52 -10.85
C ASP A 116 -1.12 20.78 -11.84
N SER A 117 -0.32 19.84 -11.32
CA SER A 117 0.84 19.28 -11.99
C SER A 117 1.08 17.83 -11.56
N PHE A 118 1.59 17.03 -12.50
CA PHE A 118 2.12 15.71 -12.23
C PHE A 118 3.64 15.83 -12.23
N SER A 119 4.24 15.69 -11.05
CA SER A 119 5.63 16.10 -10.76
C SER A 119 6.42 15.05 -9.97
N ARG A 120 6.02 13.77 -10.09
CA ARG A 120 6.68 12.62 -9.46
C ARG A 120 7.46 11.83 -10.51
N ASN A 121 8.78 11.96 -10.46
CA ASN A 121 9.70 11.25 -11.34
C ASN A 121 9.79 9.75 -11.02
N ASN A 122 9.67 9.37 -9.73
CA ASN A 122 9.80 7.98 -9.25
C ASN A 122 9.09 6.94 -10.13
N VAL A 123 9.74 5.80 -10.33
CA VAL A 123 9.33 4.77 -11.29
C VAL A 123 8.56 3.64 -10.61
N LEU A 124 7.44 3.25 -11.23
CA LEU A 124 6.59 2.13 -10.86
C LEU A 124 6.89 0.92 -11.76
N HIS A 125 7.15 -0.24 -11.15
CA HIS A 125 7.07 -1.52 -11.85
C HIS A 125 5.61 -1.88 -12.18
N LEU A 126 5.41 -2.52 -13.33
CA LEU A 126 4.13 -2.88 -13.92
C LEU A 126 4.06 -4.40 -14.12
N TRP A 127 3.14 -5.07 -13.44
CA TRP A 127 2.90 -6.49 -13.69
C TRP A 127 2.38 -6.71 -15.12
N PRO A 128 2.62 -7.88 -15.75
CA PRO A 128 2.24 -8.15 -17.14
C PRO A 128 0.79 -7.81 -17.51
N PHE A 129 -0.18 -8.02 -16.61
CA PHE A 129 -1.57 -7.63 -16.86
C PHE A 129 -1.78 -6.11 -16.92
N THR A 130 -1.04 -5.31 -16.13
CA THR A 130 -1.13 -3.83 -16.19
C THR A 130 -0.50 -3.28 -17.46
N ILE A 131 0.59 -3.89 -17.94
CA ILE A 131 1.17 -3.60 -19.25
C ILE A 131 0.16 -3.95 -20.36
N HIS A 132 -0.54 -5.09 -20.25
CA HIS A 132 -1.57 -5.48 -21.19
C HIS A 132 -2.76 -4.51 -21.20
N ASP A 133 -3.29 -4.17 -20.03
CA ASP A 133 -4.40 -3.24 -19.83
C ASP A 133 -4.09 -1.83 -20.37
N LEU A 134 -2.92 -1.28 -20.06
CA LEU A 134 -2.46 0.01 -20.57
C LEU A 134 -2.20 -0.04 -22.09
N ARG A 135 -1.65 -1.13 -22.63
CA ARG A 135 -1.61 -1.36 -24.10
C ARG A 135 -3.02 -1.47 -24.69
N GLY A 136 -3.99 -1.98 -23.93
CA GLY A 136 -5.42 -2.01 -24.23
C GLY A 136 -5.99 -0.61 -24.39
N LEU A 137 -5.81 0.26 -23.39
CA LEU A 137 -6.19 1.69 -23.41
C LEU A 137 -5.36 2.55 -24.39
N GLY A 138 -4.38 1.97 -25.08
CA GLY A 138 -3.61 2.67 -26.12
C GLY A 138 -2.39 3.46 -25.62
N ALA A 139 -1.86 3.18 -24.42
CA ALA A 139 -0.71 3.86 -23.82
C ALA A 139 0.45 4.17 -24.78
N LYS A 140 0.80 3.24 -25.68
CA LYS A 140 1.87 3.42 -26.69
C LYS A 140 1.60 4.51 -27.74
N LYS A 141 0.36 5.01 -27.85
CA LYS A 141 0.00 6.19 -28.67
C LYS A 141 0.32 7.50 -27.95
N PHE A 142 0.10 7.55 -26.64
CA PHE A 142 0.35 8.72 -25.78
C PHE A 142 1.81 8.81 -25.31
N HIS A 143 2.52 7.68 -25.26
CA HIS A 143 3.93 7.59 -24.88
C HIS A 143 4.64 6.48 -25.68
N GLY A 144 5.40 6.85 -26.72
CA GLY A 144 5.95 5.90 -27.69
C GLY A 144 6.93 4.87 -27.13
N LYS A 145 7.66 5.21 -26.05
CA LYS A 145 8.58 4.32 -25.33
C LYS A 145 7.86 3.26 -24.46
N PHE A 146 6.54 3.36 -24.26
CA PHE A 146 5.80 2.56 -23.26
C PHE A 146 6.01 1.05 -23.41
N CYS A 147 6.68 0.47 -22.40
CA CYS A 147 7.09 -0.94 -22.34
C CYS A 147 7.65 -1.44 -23.68
N ALA A 148 8.63 -0.73 -24.22
CA ALA A 148 9.38 -1.12 -25.42
C ALA A 148 10.46 -2.16 -25.05
N GLY A 149 10.63 -3.18 -25.90
CA GLY A 149 11.55 -4.28 -25.60
C GLY A 149 11.14 -5.02 -24.33
N ALA A 150 12.06 -5.06 -23.35
CA ALA A 150 11.87 -5.71 -22.05
C ALA A 150 11.43 -4.77 -20.92
N ILE A 151 11.24 -3.46 -21.17
CA ILE A 151 10.87 -2.48 -20.14
C ILE A 151 9.52 -2.86 -19.51
N ASP A 152 9.51 -3.06 -18.19
CA ASP A 152 8.33 -3.45 -17.40
C ASP A 152 7.90 -2.38 -16.38
N HIS A 153 8.30 -1.13 -16.59
CA HIS A 153 8.11 -0.03 -15.64
C HIS A 153 7.77 1.31 -16.32
N ILE A 154 7.39 2.31 -15.51
CA ILE A 154 7.04 3.68 -15.95
C ILE A 154 7.15 4.71 -14.81
N SER A 155 7.63 5.93 -15.08
CA SER A 155 7.52 7.05 -14.11
C SER A 155 6.07 7.43 -13.76
N ILE A 156 5.81 7.75 -12.49
CA ILE A 156 4.44 8.03 -11.98
C ILE A 156 3.77 9.15 -12.79
N GLN A 157 4.46 10.25 -13.06
CA GLN A 157 3.91 11.36 -13.83
C GLN A 157 3.54 10.96 -15.27
N GLN A 158 4.33 10.11 -15.91
CA GLN A 158 4.06 9.65 -17.27
C GLN A 158 2.85 8.72 -17.32
N LEU A 159 2.63 7.90 -16.29
CA LEU A 159 1.41 7.10 -16.14
C LEU A 159 0.18 7.98 -15.88
N GLN A 160 0.29 9.02 -15.04
CA GLN A 160 -0.79 10.00 -14.82
C GLN A 160 -1.15 10.74 -16.12
N LEU A 161 -0.16 11.15 -16.94
CA LEU A 161 -0.42 11.79 -18.25
C LEU A 161 -1.13 10.87 -19.25
N ILE A 162 -0.77 9.58 -19.30
CA ILE A 162 -1.44 8.60 -20.18
C ILE A 162 -2.90 8.44 -19.76
N LEU A 163 -3.14 8.22 -18.47
CA LEU A 163 -4.49 7.99 -17.95
C LEU A 163 -5.36 9.25 -18.01
N LEU A 164 -4.80 10.45 -17.77
CA LEU A 164 -5.54 11.71 -17.93
C LEU A 164 -6.03 11.90 -19.37
N LYS A 165 -5.19 11.61 -20.37
CA LYS A 165 -5.59 11.74 -21.79
C LYS A 165 -6.68 10.74 -22.17
N VAL A 166 -6.66 9.51 -21.64
CA VAL A 166 -7.74 8.54 -21.83
C VAL A 166 -9.01 8.98 -21.10
N ALA A 167 -8.90 9.46 -19.87
CA ALA A 167 -10.03 9.93 -19.05
C ALA A 167 -10.78 11.08 -19.73
N LEU A 168 -10.06 12.10 -20.22
CA LEU A 168 -10.64 13.23 -20.96
C LEU A 168 -11.35 12.78 -22.24
N ILE A 169 -10.76 11.86 -23.01
CA ILE A 169 -11.38 11.27 -24.22
C ILE A 169 -12.73 10.61 -23.91
N VAL A 170 -12.89 10.00 -22.73
CA VAL A 170 -14.14 9.33 -22.30
C VAL A 170 -15.02 10.21 -21.39
N ALA A 171 -14.89 11.53 -21.50
CA ALA A 171 -15.71 12.53 -20.78
C ALA A 171 -15.64 12.49 -19.24
N VAL A 172 -14.50 12.05 -18.68
CA VAL A 172 -14.21 12.28 -17.26
C VAL A 172 -13.91 13.76 -17.05
N GLU A 173 -14.71 14.41 -16.21
CA GLU A 173 -14.53 15.80 -15.82
C GLU A 173 -13.39 15.89 -14.78
N PHE A 174 -12.33 16.64 -15.06
CA PHE A 174 -11.08 16.62 -14.27
C PHE A 174 -10.71 18.03 -13.78
N HIS A 175 -10.89 18.28 -12.48
CA HIS A 175 -10.63 19.57 -11.84
C HIS A 175 -9.28 19.56 -11.14
N ILE A 176 -8.43 20.53 -11.45
CA ILE A 176 -7.13 20.77 -10.80
C ILE A 176 -7.22 21.94 -9.81
N ASN A 177 -6.33 21.98 -8.81
CA ASN A 177 -6.37 22.92 -7.69
C ASN A 177 -7.65 22.86 -6.84
N VAL A 178 -8.39 21.74 -6.87
CA VAL A 178 -9.57 21.54 -6.02
C VAL A 178 -9.28 20.49 -4.95
N GLU A 179 -9.17 20.93 -3.70
CA GLU A 179 -9.01 20.05 -2.55
C GLU A 179 -10.38 19.67 -1.96
N PHE A 180 -10.64 18.36 -1.85
CA PHE A 180 -11.76 17.84 -1.06
C PHE A 180 -11.50 18.07 0.43
N VAL A 181 -12.49 18.64 1.13
CA VAL A 181 -12.43 18.94 2.57
C VAL A 181 -13.25 17.93 3.40
N LYS A 182 -14.53 17.76 3.08
CA LYS A 182 -15.42 16.77 3.73
C LYS A 182 -16.66 16.46 2.87
N LEU A 183 -17.39 15.40 3.23
CA LEU A 183 -18.75 15.19 2.72
C LEU A 183 -19.72 16.21 3.34
N LEU A 184 -20.75 16.57 2.58
CA LEU A 184 -21.92 17.31 3.02
C LEU A 184 -23.14 16.39 2.92
N GLU A 185 -23.89 16.28 4.01
CA GLU A 185 -25.10 15.47 4.06
C GLU A 185 -26.28 16.23 3.39
N PRO A 186 -27.23 15.53 2.74
CA PRO A 186 -28.49 16.13 2.27
C PRO A 186 -29.25 16.80 3.43
N PRO A 187 -29.73 18.05 3.30
CA PRO A 187 -30.51 18.72 4.34
C PRO A 187 -31.92 18.11 4.50
N GLU A 188 -32.55 18.39 5.63
CA GLU A 188 -33.82 17.76 6.06
C GLU A 188 -35.06 18.29 5.31
N ASP A 189 -35.13 19.59 5.02
CA ASP A 189 -36.31 20.29 4.49
C ASP A 189 -36.54 20.10 2.98
N GLN A 190 -36.64 18.84 2.51
CA GLN A 190 -36.72 18.51 1.08
C GLN A 190 -38.06 17.87 0.68
N THR A 191 -39.00 18.69 0.20
CA THR A 191 -40.25 18.20 -0.40
C THR A 191 -40.02 17.68 -1.83
N ASN A 192 -39.80 16.37 -1.94
CA ASN A 192 -39.88 15.52 -3.14
C ASN A 192 -38.84 15.67 -4.29
N GLU A 193 -38.03 16.73 -4.37
CA GLU A 193 -36.89 16.77 -5.32
C GLU A 193 -35.63 17.34 -4.61
N GLY A 194 -34.93 16.45 -3.92
CA GLY A 194 -33.88 16.79 -2.96
C GLY A 194 -32.48 16.94 -3.56
N VAL A 195 -31.73 17.94 -3.07
CA VAL A 195 -30.27 18.05 -3.29
C VAL A 195 -29.58 16.95 -2.49
N GLY A 196 -28.99 15.98 -3.18
CA GLY A 196 -28.29 14.84 -2.60
C GLY A 196 -26.94 15.16 -1.95
N TRP A 197 -26.13 14.11 -1.75
CA TRP A 197 -24.81 14.20 -1.14
C TRP A 197 -23.86 15.05 -1.98
N ARG A 198 -23.13 15.97 -1.33
CA ARG A 198 -22.17 16.89 -1.98
C ARG A 198 -20.81 16.86 -1.27
N ALA A 199 -19.84 17.55 -1.84
CA ALA A 199 -18.51 17.72 -1.27
C ALA A 199 -18.27 19.18 -0.85
N ALA A 200 -17.84 19.39 0.39
CA ALA A 200 -17.17 20.63 0.77
C ALA A 200 -15.76 20.60 0.16
N ILE A 201 -15.40 21.66 -0.55
CA ILE A 201 -14.16 21.77 -1.32
C ILE A 201 -13.43 23.09 -1.03
N ARG A 202 -12.17 23.17 -1.45
CA ARG A 202 -11.35 24.37 -1.45
C ARG A 202 -10.74 24.57 -2.84
N PRO A 203 -10.89 25.73 -3.48
CA PRO A 203 -11.67 26.89 -3.03
C PRO A 203 -13.18 26.61 -3.13
N ALA A 204 -13.98 27.26 -2.27
CA ALA A 204 -15.38 26.87 -2.00
C ALA A 204 -16.40 27.42 -3.01
N ASP A 205 -16.00 28.43 -3.78
CA ASP A 205 -16.73 29.06 -4.90
C ASP A 205 -16.60 28.28 -6.22
N HIS A 206 -15.71 27.27 -6.28
CA HIS A 206 -15.50 26.47 -7.48
C HIS A 206 -16.80 25.71 -7.88
N PRO A 207 -17.26 25.76 -9.15
CA PRO A 207 -18.60 25.30 -9.55
C PRO A 207 -18.97 23.87 -9.10
N VAL A 208 -17.98 22.97 -9.04
CA VAL A 208 -18.14 21.58 -8.59
C VAL A 208 -18.60 21.42 -7.13
N ALA A 209 -18.61 22.48 -6.32
CA ALA A 209 -19.24 22.48 -4.99
C ALA A 209 -20.74 22.16 -5.03
N ASN A 210 -21.39 22.41 -6.17
CA ASN A 210 -22.81 22.12 -6.39
C ASN A 210 -23.05 20.73 -7.03
N PHE A 211 -22.02 19.97 -7.36
CA PHE A 211 -22.16 18.62 -7.91
C PHE A 211 -22.59 17.63 -6.82
N ASP A 212 -23.78 17.07 -6.98
CA ASP A 212 -24.31 15.97 -6.17
C ASP A 212 -23.89 14.60 -6.73
N PHE A 213 -23.73 13.59 -5.86
CA PHE A 213 -23.24 12.27 -6.28
C PHE A 213 -23.75 11.11 -5.41
N ASP A 214 -24.01 9.97 -6.06
CA ASP A 214 -24.45 8.71 -5.44
C ASP A 214 -23.26 7.84 -5.02
N VAL A 215 -22.07 8.11 -5.57
CA VAL A 215 -20.84 7.34 -5.35
C VAL A 215 -19.67 8.29 -5.08
N VAL A 216 -18.85 7.99 -4.06
CA VAL A 216 -17.58 8.69 -3.80
C VAL A 216 -16.42 7.70 -3.58
N ILE A 217 -15.28 7.98 -4.20
CA ILE A 217 -14.11 7.10 -4.20
C ILE A 217 -12.86 7.85 -3.73
N GLY A 218 -12.26 7.38 -2.63
CA GLY A 218 -11.01 7.90 -2.09
C GLY A 218 -9.80 7.26 -2.76
N ALA A 219 -9.10 8.02 -3.61
CA ALA A 219 -7.88 7.63 -4.32
C ALA A 219 -6.72 8.62 -4.05
N ASP A 220 -6.79 9.35 -2.94
CA ASP A 220 -5.86 10.40 -2.47
C ASP A 220 -4.57 9.86 -1.83
N GLY A 221 -4.46 8.53 -1.71
CA GLY A 221 -3.29 7.81 -1.21
C GLY A 221 -3.19 7.76 0.31
N ARG A 222 -1.97 7.90 0.86
CA ARG A 222 -1.69 7.71 2.30
C ARG A 222 -2.54 8.61 3.23
N LYS A 223 -3.16 9.70 2.79
CA LYS A 223 -3.94 10.58 3.69
C LYS A 223 -5.37 10.10 4.00
N ASN A 224 -6.06 9.42 3.08
CA ASN A 224 -7.48 9.02 3.18
C ASN A 224 -8.39 10.11 3.77
N SER A 225 -8.80 11.07 2.94
CA SER A 225 -9.77 12.11 3.32
C SER A 225 -11.21 11.62 3.60
N LEU A 226 -11.54 10.33 3.44
CA LEU A 226 -12.89 9.81 3.67
C LEU A 226 -13.06 9.19 5.07
N GLU A 227 -14.02 9.71 5.83
CA GLU A 227 -14.37 9.21 7.16
C GLU A 227 -15.11 7.86 7.11
N GLY A 228 -14.86 7.02 8.13
CA GLY A 228 -15.52 5.71 8.34
C GLY A 228 -14.59 4.52 8.10
N PHE A 229 -13.48 4.72 7.38
CA PHE A 229 -12.47 3.69 7.14
C PHE A 229 -11.44 3.65 8.26
N LYS A 230 -11.50 2.60 9.08
CA LYS A 230 -10.45 2.30 10.08
C LYS A 230 -9.22 1.74 9.38
N ARG A 231 -8.02 2.00 9.92
CA ARG A 231 -6.76 1.50 9.37
C ARG A 231 -6.06 0.53 10.31
N LYS A 232 -5.73 -0.65 9.79
CA LYS A 232 -4.80 -1.61 10.38
C LYS A 232 -3.38 -1.19 10.04
N VAL A 233 -2.51 -1.18 11.04
CA VAL A 233 -1.07 -0.94 10.87
C VAL A 233 -0.35 -2.28 10.86
N LEU A 234 0.26 -2.62 9.71
CA LEU A 234 1.16 -3.75 9.57
C LEU A 234 2.58 -3.27 9.89
N ARG A 235 2.93 -3.29 11.18
CA ARG A 235 4.24 -2.86 11.67
C ARG A 235 5.29 -3.96 11.49
N GLY A 236 6.25 -3.70 10.60
CA GLY A 236 7.42 -4.55 10.38
C GLY A 236 8.58 -4.24 11.33
N LYS A 237 9.78 -4.67 10.93
CA LYS A 237 11.03 -4.11 11.46
C LYS A 237 11.22 -2.67 10.96
N LEU A 238 12.07 -1.90 11.63
CA LEU A 238 12.50 -0.59 11.14
C LEU A 238 13.07 -0.73 9.73
N ALA A 239 12.43 -0.07 8.76
CA ALA A 239 12.83 -0.08 7.36
C ALA A 239 12.77 1.35 6.81
N ILE A 240 13.93 1.87 6.39
CA ILE A 240 14.08 3.22 5.85
C ILE A 240 14.37 3.07 4.36
N ALA A 241 13.48 3.60 3.52
CA ALA A 241 13.69 3.63 2.08
C ALA A 241 14.26 4.98 1.64
N ILE A 242 15.14 4.94 0.63
CA ILE A 242 15.65 6.11 -0.07
C ILE A 242 15.30 5.93 -1.55
N THR A 243 14.72 6.95 -2.17
CA THR A 243 14.59 7.03 -3.63
C THR A 243 15.44 8.16 -4.16
N ALA A 244 16.10 7.95 -5.30
CA ALA A 244 16.88 8.96 -6.01
C ALA A 244 16.58 8.90 -7.51
N ASN A 245 16.49 10.07 -8.15
CA ASN A 245 16.40 10.19 -9.60
C ASN A 245 17.61 10.98 -10.12
N PHE A 246 18.35 10.40 -11.06
CA PHE A 246 19.42 11.10 -11.79
C PHE A 246 19.00 11.34 -13.25
N ILE A 247 19.59 12.37 -13.87
CA ILE A 247 19.30 12.76 -15.25
C ILE A 247 19.73 11.64 -16.21
N ASN A 248 18.79 11.16 -17.04
CA ASN A 248 19.09 10.22 -18.12
C ASN A 248 19.23 10.97 -19.45
N ASN A 249 20.46 11.13 -19.94
CA ASN A 249 20.75 11.82 -21.20
C ASN A 249 20.54 10.92 -22.43
N ASN A 250 20.09 9.67 -22.23
CA ASN A 250 19.80 8.68 -23.27
C ASN A 250 21.01 8.36 -24.17
N THR A 251 22.24 8.56 -23.68
CA THR A 251 23.47 8.26 -24.42
C THR A 251 23.68 6.76 -24.63
N THR A 252 24.54 6.40 -25.59
CA THR A 252 24.87 5.00 -25.89
C THR A 252 25.67 4.30 -24.78
N ALA A 253 26.25 5.04 -23.83
CA ALA A 253 26.86 4.48 -22.62
C ALA A 253 25.78 4.14 -21.58
N GLU A 254 24.95 5.13 -21.19
CA GLU A 254 23.81 4.94 -20.29
C GLU A 254 22.87 3.83 -20.78
N ALA A 255 22.62 3.74 -22.09
CA ALA A 255 21.77 2.72 -22.69
C ALA A 255 22.28 1.28 -22.45
N ARG A 256 23.58 1.06 -22.27
CA ARG A 256 24.20 -0.27 -22.09
C ARG A 256 24.17 -0.80 -20.65
N VAL A 257 24.08 0.08 -19.64
CA VAL A 257 24.07 -0.31 -18.23
C VAL A 257 22.89 -1.24 -17.95
N GLU A 258 23.09 -2.38 -17.29
CA GLU A 258 21.98 -3.31 -17.00
C GLU A 258 21.10 -2.80 -15.85
N GLU A 259 19.79 -3.06 -15.92
CA GLU A 259 18.84 -2.71 -14.86
C GLU A 259 18.90 -3.69 -13.68
N ILE A 260 18.56 -3.22 -12.48
CA ILE A 260 18.55 -4.04 -11.27
C ILE A 260 17.09 -4.25 -10.85
N SER A 261 16.47 -5.33 -11.32
CA SER A 261 15.05 -5.67 -11.09
C SER A 261 14.69 -6.10 -9.65
N GLY A 262 15.41 -5.59 -8.64
CA GLY A 262 15.24 -5.92 -7.22
C GLY A 262 16.22 -6.97 -6.71
N VAL A 263 17.48 -6.56 -6.48
CA VAL A 263 18.49 -7.42 -5.85
C VAL A 263 18.38 -7.27 -4.34
N ALA A 264 17.58 -8.12 -3.71
CA ALA A 264 17.52 -8.19 -2.25
C ALA A 264 18.76 -8.90 -1.67
N PHE A 265 19.19 -8.50 -0.47
CA PHE A 265 20.37 -9.04 0.24
C PHE A 265 20.41 -10.57 0.27
N ILE A 266 19.24 -11.19 0.42
CA ILE A 266 19.07 -12.65 0.50
C ILE A 266 19.65 -13.37 -0.73
N PHE A 267 19.54 -12.78 -1.92
CA PHE A 267 19.95 -13.41 -3.19
C PHE A 267 21.39 -13.08 -3.61
N ASN A 268 21.89 -11.89 -3.28
CA ASN A 268 23.26 -11.47 -3.64
C ASN A 268 24.01 -10.87 -2.43
N GLN A 269 24.16 -11.69 -1.39
CA GLN A 269 24.84 -11.29 -0.14
C GLN A 269 26.25 -10.73 -0.40
N ARG A 270 26.96 -11.28 -1.40
CA ARG A 270 28.30 -10.81 -1.77
C ARG A 270 28.29 -9.35 -2.23
N PHE A 271 27.40 -8.98 -3.15
CA PHE A 271 27.30 -7.58 -3.61
C PHE A 271 27.13 -6.58 -2.45
N PHE A 272 26.30 -6.90 -1.46
CA PHE A 272 26.08 -6.02 -0.31
C PHE A 272 27.22 -6.03 0.73
N LEU A 273 27.93 -7.14 0.88
CA LEU A 273 29.15 -7.21 1.70
C LEU A 273 30.27 -6.40 1.04
N ASP A 274 30.50 -6.61 -0.26
CA ASP A 274 31.44 -5.84 -1.08
C ASP A 274 31.09 -4.33 -1.06
N LEU A 275 29.81 -3.96 -1.18
CA LEU A 275 29.35 -2.56 -1.06
C LEU A 275 29.73 -2.00 0.31
N LYS A 276 29.34 -2.67 1.40
CA LYS A 276 29.60 -2.20 2.77
C LYS A 276 31.10 -2.06 3.06
N GLU A 277 31.90 -3.03 2.63
CA GLU A 277 33.36 -3.00 2.82
C GLU A 277 34.03 -1.83 2.10
N LYS A 278 33.55 -1.45 0.91
CA LYS A 278 34.16 -0.42 0.06
C LYS A 278 33.63 1.00 0.28
N THR A 279 32.39 1.14 0.76
CA THR A 279 31.66 2.44 0.85
C THR A 279 31.15 2.76 2.27
N GLY A 280 31.12 1.78 3.18
CA GLY A 280 30.40 1.87 4.46
C GLY A 280 28.87 1.74 4.34
N ILE A 281 28.30 1.64 3.12
CA ILE A 281 26.87 1.64 2.88
C ILE A 281 26.28 0.22 3.09
N ASP A 282 25.49 0.05 4.15
CA ASP A 282 24.79 -1.21 4.47
C ASP A 282 23.29 -1.17 4.10
N LEU A 283 22.92 -1.86 3.01
CA LEU A 283 21.55 -1.96 2.47
C LEU A 283 20.95 -3.36 2.64
N GLU A 284 19.63 -3.46 2.61
CA GLU A 284 18.88 -4.73 2.54
C GLU A 284 18.36 -5.06 1.12
N ASN A 285 18.24 -4.06 0.24
CA ASN A 285 17.78 -4.19 -1.14
C ASN A 285 18.20 -2.95 -1.94
N ILE A 286 18.44 -3.12 -3.25
CA ILE A 286 18.57 -2.03 -4.22
C ILE A 286 17.87 -2.42 -5.54
N VAL A 287 17.18 -1.44 -6.11
CA VAL A 287 16.49 -1.51 -7.40
C VAL A 287 16.98 -0.34 -8.27
N TYR A 288 17.19 -0.58 -9.56
CA TYR A 288 17.55 0.42 -10.56
C TYR A 288 16.68 0.23 -11.82
N TYR A 289 15.98 1.28 -12.24
CA TYR A 289 15.20 1.36 -13.46
C TYR A 289 15.64 2.55 -14.31
N LYS A 290 15.63 2.38 -15.64
CA LYS A 290 16.08 3.36 -16.64
C LYS A 290 14.89 3.88 -17.45
N ASP A 291 14.13 4.79 -16.84
CA ASP A 291 12.98 5.47 -17.44
C ASP A 291 13.43 6.82 -18.01
N ASN A 292 12.64 7.88 -17.87
CA ASN A 292 13.04 9.26 -18.17
C ASN A 292 14.14 9.78 -17.22
N THR A 293 14.33 9.11 -16.08
CA THR A 293 15.42 9.28 -15.12
C THR A 293 16.12 7.93 -14.90
N HIS A 294 17.37 7.96 -14.42
CA HIS A 294 17.98 6.81 -13.76
C HIS A 294 17.41 6.77 -12.33
N TYR A 295 16.40 5.94 -12.12
CA TYR A 295 15.70 5.84 -10.85
C TYR A 295 16.27 4.71 -10.00
N PHE A 296 16.61 5.04 -8.75
CA PHE A 296 17.03 4.07 -7.75
C PHE A 296 16.04 4.09 -6.58
N VAL A 297 15.73 2.89 -6.06
CA VAL A 297 15.13 2.75 -4.73
C VAL A 297 15.89 1.70 -3.94
N MET A 298 16.29 2.07 -2.73
CA MET A 298 17.10 1.25 -1.83
C MET A 298 16.51 1.27 -0.42
N THR A 299 16.69 0.17 0.32
CA THR A 299 16.28 0.09 1.74
C THR A 299 17.52 0.02 2.61
N ALA A 300 17.81 1.12 3.30
CA ALA A 300 19.03 1.33 4.08
C ALA A 300 18.83 0.98 5.56
N LYS A 301 19.88 0.45 6.20
CA LYS A 301 19.85 0.17 7.64
C LYS A 301 20.17 1.45 8.42
N LYS A 302 19.36 1.77 9.43
CA LYS A 302 19.53 2.96 10.31
C LYS A 302 20.99 3.18 10.75
N GLN A 303 21.68 2.12 11.15
CA GLN A 303 23.06 2.20 11.63
C GLN A 303 24.03 2.76 10.56
N SER A 304 23.89 2.34 9.30
CA SER A 304 24.70 2.84 8.18
C SER A 304 24.40 4.30 7.84
N LEU A 305 23.14 4.73 8.02
CA LEU A 305 22.74 6.13 7.84
C LEU A 305 23.29 7.05 8.95
N LEU A 306 23.38 6.55 10.19
CA LEU A 306 24.07 7.24 11.29
C LEU A 306 25.59 7.28 11.07
N GLU A 307 26.20 6.14 10.69
CA GLU A 307 27.64 6.01 10.43
C GLU A 307 28.13 6.87 9.25
N LYS A 308 27.29 7.09 8.23
CA LYS A 308 27.55 7.99 7.10
C LYS A 308 27.06 9.43 7.33
N GLY A 309 26.58 9.76 8.54
CA GLY A 309 26.16 11.13 8.90
C GLY A 309 24.89 11.64 8.20
N VAL A 310 24.11 10.75 7.56
CA VAL A 310 22.82 11.06 6.91
C VAL A 310 21.75 11.34 7.96
N LEU A 311 21.78 10.60 9.08
CA LEU A 311 20.97 10.86 10.27
C LEU A 311 21.87 11.47 11.34
N ILE A 312 21.46 12.61 11.89
CA ILE A 312 22.26 13.38 12.86
C ILE A 312 22.16 12.75 14.26
N ASN A 313 20.95 12.39 14.70
CA ASN A 313 20.68 11.76 15.99
C ASN A 313 19.90 10.46 15.82
N ASP A 314 20.07 9.53 16.76
CA ASP A 314 19.32 8.29 16.83
C ASP A 314 18.04 8.43 17.67
N TYR A 315 16.94 8.85 17.04
CA TYR A 315 15.61 8.90 17.67
C TYR A 315 14.87 7.55 17.61
N VAL A 316 14.14 7.24 18.68
CA VAL A 316 13.34 6.00 18.82
C VAL A 316 12.08 6.03 17.95
N GLU A 317 11.51 7.21 17.73
CA GLU A 317 10.30 7.41 16.94
C GLU A 317 10.65 7.71 15.48
N THR A 318 10.06 6.99 14.51
CA THR A 318 10.44 7.10 13.09
C THR A 318 10.12 8.45 12.48
N GLU A 319 9.08 9.13 12.97
CA GLU A 319 8.70 10.49 12.54
C GLU A 319 9.74 11.54 12.94
N MET A 320 10.31 11.43 14.15
CA MET A 320 11.43 12.28 14.59
C MET A 320 12.75 11.90 13.91
N LEU A 321 13.01 10.59 13.77
CA LEU A 321 14.22 10.06 13.13
C LEU A 321 14.36 10.53 11.68
N LEU A 322 13.26 10.51 10.92
CA LEU A 322 13.22 10.92 9.50
C LEU A 322 12.72 12.37 9.31
N SER A 323 12.69 13.17 10.37
CA SER A 323 12.34 14.59 10.28
C SER A 323 13.39 15.37 9.48
N SER A 324 12.96 16.43 8.79
CA SER A 324 13.87 17.30 8.02
C SER A 324 14.92 18.03 8.86
N GLN A 325 14.74 18.07 10.19
CA GLN A 325 15.71 18.61 11.14
C GLN A 325 16.80 17.59 11.53
N ASN A 326 16.53 16.28 11.37
CA ASN A 326 17.45 15.21 11.73
C ASN A 326 18.15 14.57 10.52
N VAL A 327 17.71 14.87 9.30
CA VAL A 327 18.30 14.38 8.04
C VAL A 327 19.27 15.41 7.48
N ASN A 328 20.56 15.06 7.41
CA ASN A 328 21.55 15.84 6.68
C ASN A 328 21.38 15.59 5.18
N HIS A 329 20.90 16.60 4.45
CA HIS A 329 20.60 16.48 3.02
C HIS A 329 21.86 16.33 2.15
N GLU A 330 22.98 16.95 2.50
CA GLU A 330 24.24 16.80 1.74
C GLU A 330 24.79 15.37 1.87
N ALA A 331 24.79 14.82 3.10
CA ALA A 331 25.16 13.44 3.34
C ALA A 331 24.19 12.46 2.64
N LEU A 332 22.89 12.76 2.60
CA LEU A 332 21.89 11.96 1.87
C LEU A 332 22.18 11.91 0.36
N LEU A 333 22.53 13.05 -0.25
CA LEU A 333 22.91 13.13 -1.66
C LEU A 333 24.16 12.29 -1.94
N SER A 334 25.20 12.42 -1.11
CA SER A 334 26.42 11.61 -1.22
C SER A 334 26.11 10.11 -1.10
N TYR A 335 25.34 9.71 -0.10
CA TYR A 335 24.96 8.31 0.17
C TYR A 335 24.18 7.69 -1.00
N ALA A 336 23.21 8.42 -1.55
CA ALA A 336 22.42 7.96 -2.68
C ALA A 336 23.25 7.84 -3.97
N THR A 337 24.18 8.78 -4.19
CA THR A 337 25.08 8.78 -5.35
C THR A 337 26.06 7.60 -5.30
N GLU A 338 26.77 7.42 -4.19
CA GLU A 338 27.76 6.36 -4.00
C GLU A 338 27.13 4.94 -4.08
N ALA A 339 25.91 4.78 -3.56
CA ALA A 339 25.15 3.53 -3.69
C ALA A 339 24.70 3.24 -5.14
N ALA A 340 24.32 4.28 -5.91
CA ALA A 340 23.91 4.15 -7.31
C ALA A 340 25.10 3.86 -8.23
N ASP A 341 26.24 4.51 -7.99
CA ASP A 341 27.49 4.34 -8.74
C ASP A 341 28.05 2.91 -8.57
N PHE A 342 28.18 2.46 -7.31
CA PHE A 342 28.57 1.09 -7.01
C PHE A 342 27.56 0.06 -7.58
N GLY A 343 26.26 0.35 -7.44
CA GLY A 343 25.17 -0.49 -7.94
C GLY A 343 25.23 -0.72 -9.44
N THR A 344 25.58 0.31 -10.21
CA THR A 344 25.77 0.23 -11.67
C THR A 344 27.21 -0.10 -12.10
N HIS A 345 28.05 -0.52 -11.16
CA HIS A 345 29.46 -0.89 -11.38
C HIS A 345 30.28 0.21 -12.07
N TYR A 346 30.03 1.47 -11.72
CA TYR A 346 30.71 2.65 -12.27
C TYR A 346 30.55 2.81 -13.80
N GLN A 347 29.42 2.34 -14.36
CA GLN A 347 29.14 2.38 -15.80
C GLN A 347 28.29 3.59 -16.23
N LEU A 348 27.62 4.28 -15.30
CA LEU A 348 26.90 5.53 -15.60
C LEU A 348 27.91 6.69 -15.72
N PRO A 349 27.97 7.43 -16.83
CA PRO A 349 29.03 8.43 -17.04
C PRO A 349 29.01 9.63 -16.08
N ALA A 350 27.85 9.96 -15.52
CA ALA A 350 27.64 11.00 -14.51
C ALA A 350 26.34 10.72 -13.74
N LEU A 351 26.32 11.08 -12.45
CA LEU A 351 25.17 10.94 -11.56
C LEU A 351 24.69 12.32 -11.08
N ASN A 352 24.28 13.15 -12.05
CA ASN A 352 23.66 14.44 -11.75
C ASN A 352 22.19 14.21 -11.37
N PHE A 353 21.76 14.68 -10.20
CA PHE A 353 20.36 14.56 -9.77
C PHE A 353 19.41 15.26 -10.75
N ALA A 354 18.25 14.64 -10.99
CA ALA A 354 17.12 15.32 -11.59
C ALA A 354 16.49 16.30 -10.58
N GLU A 355 15.75 17.29 -11.06
CA GLU A 355 15.01 18.20 -10.19
C GLU A 355 13.65 17.61 -9.78
N ASN A 356 13.31 17.83 -8.51
CA ASN A 356 11.99 17.56 -7.96
C ASN A 356 11.06 18.78 -8.09
N HIS A 357 9.80 18.62 -7.69
CA HIS A 357 8.77 19.67 -7.74
C HIS A 357 9.08 21.01 -7.03
N CYS A 358 10.14 21.08 -6.22
CA CYS A 358 10.60 22.29 -5.52
C CYS A 358 11.87 22.90 -6.15
N GLY A 359 12.35 22.40 -7.29
CA GLY A 359 13.63 22.82 -7.88
C GLY A 359 14.86 22.34 -7.08
N GLN A 360 14.69 21.30 -6.26
CA GLN A 360 15.76 20.69 -5.47
C GLN A 360 16.17 19.33 -6.07
N PRO A 361 17.39 18.83 -5.78
CA PRO A 361 17.79 17.46 -6.12
C PRO A 361 16.76 16.41 -5.69
N ASP A 362 16.39 15.52 -6.60
CA ASP A 362 15.32 14.55 -6.39
C ASP A 362 15.81 13.30 -5.65
N VAL A 363 16.11 13.49 -4.37
CA VAL A 363 16.34 12.44 -3.37
C VAL A 363 15.33 12.58 -2.22
N ALA A 364 14.79 11.47 -1.73
CA ALA A 364 13.82 11.47 -0.63
C ALA A 364 13.91 10.21 0.24
N MET A 365 13.63 10.37 1.54
CA MET A 365 13.59 9.29 2.54
C MET A 365 12.14 8.97 2.96
N PHE A 366 11.83 7.69 3.22
CA PHE A 366 10.48 7.25 3.57
C PHE A 366 10.49 6.15 4.66
N ASP A 367 9.50 6.20 5.57
CA ASP A 367 9.26 5.14 6.55
C ASP A 367 8.47 3.97 5.91
N PHE A 368 9.12 2.81 5.79
CA PHE A 368 8.53 1.52 5.41
C PHE A 368 8.25 0.61 6.63
N THR A 369 8.55 1.07 7.85
CA THR A 369 8.30 0.31 9.10
C THR A 369 6.82 0.03 9.30
N ASN A 370 5.97 0.96 8.87
CA ASN A 370 4.51 0.90 9.02
C ASN A 370 3.86 0.93 7.63
N MET A 371 3.24 -0.17 7.23
CA MET A 371 2.34 -0.22 6.07
C MET A 371 0.89 -0.17 6.55
N TYR A 372 0.06 0.67 5.94
CA TYR A 372 -1.34 0.82 6.33
C TYR A 372 -2.28 0.10 5.36
N ALA A 373 -3.32 -0.53 5.90
CA ALA A 373 -4.41 -1.13 5.14
C ALA A 373 -5.76 -0.80 5.79
N SER A 374 -6.78 -0.51 4.99
CA SER A 374 -8.13 -0.27 5.50
C SER A 374 -8.74 -1.56 6.07
N GLU A 375 -9.59 -1.46 7.07
CA GLU A 375 -10.33 -2.61 7.61
C GLU A 375 -11.38 -3.15 6.64
N ASN A 376 -11.92 -2.27 5.80
CA ASN A 376 -12.96 -2.49 4.80
C ASN A 376 -12.64 -1.68 3.52
N ALA A 377 -13.07 -2.14 2.36
CA ALA A 377 -12.89 -1.46 1.08
C ALA A 377 -14.06 -0.58 0.65
N ALA A 378 -15.25 -0.81 1.20
CA ALA A 378 -16.42 0.04 1.00
C ALA A 378 -17.29 0.18 2.26
N LEU A 379 -18.16 1.19 2.25
CA LEU A 379 -19.26 1.41 3.19
C LEU A 379 -20.38 2.18 2.45
N VAL A 380 -21.59 2.17 2.99
CA VAL A 380 -22.73 2.96 2.48
C VAL A 380 -23.23 3.87 3.59
N ARG A 381 -23.51 5.13 3.24
CA ARG A 381 -24.16 6.11 4.12
C ARG A 381 -25.56 6.40 3.59
N GLU A 382 -26.50 6.71 4.47
CA GLU A 382 -27.86 7.08 4.08
C GLU A 382 -28.40 8.19 4.99
N ARG A 383 -28.99 9.22 4.38
CA ARG A 383 -29.60 10.39 5.04
C ARG A 383 -30.81 10.83 4.24
N HIS A 384 -31.93 11.04 4.92
CA HIS A 384 -33.15 11.62 4.33
C HIS A 384 -33.59 10.92 3.02
N GLY A 385 -33.37 9.60 2.93
CA GLY A 385 -33.66 8.77 1.75
C GLY A 385 -32.57 8.72 0.68
N HIS A 386 -31.56 9.60 0.72
CA HIS A 386 -30.44 9.60 -0.21
C HIS A 386 -29.31 8.68 0.27
N GLN A 387 -28.97 7.69 -0.55
CA GLN A 387 -27.86 6.75 -0.29
C GLN A 387 -26.58 7.19 -1.00
N LEU A 388 -25.44 6.99 -0.35
CA LEU A 388 -24.10 7.26 -0.86
C LEU A 388 -23.20 6.04 -0.70
N LEU A 389 -22.72 5.50 -1.81
CA LEU A 389 -21.73 4.43 -1.85
C LEU A 389 -20.31 5.00 -1.74
N VAL A 390 -19.58 4.59 -0.71
CA VAL A 390 -18.25 5.12 -0.36
C VAL A 390 -17.21 4.01 -0.51
N SER A 391 -16.10 4.21 -1.24
CA SER A 391 -15.06 3.18 -1.41
C SER A 391 -13.64 3.74 -1.48
N LEU A 392 -12.63 2.93 -1.15
CA LEU A 392 -11.21 3.26 -1.27
C LEU A 392 -10.53 2.44 -2.38
N VAL A 393 -9.56 3.06 -3.06
CA VAL A 393 -8.84 2.48 -4.21
C VAL A 393 -7.36 2.89 -4.18
N GLY A 394 -6.45 1.93 -4.40
CA GLY A 394 -5.00 2.15 -4.37
C GLY A 394 -4.44 2.37 -2.96
N ASP A 395 -3.42 3.21 -2.82
CA ASP A 395 -2.67 3.42 -1.59
C ASP A 395 -3.51 3.95 -0.40
N SER A 396 -4.72 4.45 -0.64
CA SER A 396 -5.68 4.79 0.42
C SER A 396 -6.27 3.54 1.09
N LEU A 397 -6.51 2.50 0.30
CA LEU A 397 -7.05 1.19 0.66
C LEU A 397 -5.97 0.26 1.22
N LEU A 398 -4.84 0.14 0.51
CA LEU A 398 -3.76 -0.80 0.81
C LEU A 398 -2.43 -0.23 0.32
N GLU A 399 -1.55 0.14 1.26
CA GLU A 399 -0.25 0.68 0.90
C GLU A 399 0.69 -0.38 0.32
N PRO A 400 1.38 -0.08 -0.80
CA PRO A 400 2.32 -1.01 -1.41
C PRO A 400 3.73 -0.91 -0.84
N PHE A 401 4.38 -2.05 -0.64
CA PHE A 401 5.83 -2.11 -0.47
C PHE A 401 6.50 -1.96 -1.85
N TRP A 402 7.08 -0.78 -2.12
CA TRP A 402 7.55 -0.41 -3.47
C TRP A 402 8.60 -1.37 -4.07
N PRO A 403 9.57 -1.92 -3.31
CA PRO A 403 10.55 -2.87 -3.86
C PRO A 403 9.98 -4.25 -4.26
N MET A 404 8.68 -4.50 -4.06
CA MET A 404 7.96 -5.65 -4.62
C MET A 404 7.07 -5.27 -5.83
N GLY A 405 7.08 -4.00 -6.28
CA GLY A 405 6.32 -3.56 -7.46
C GLY A 405 4.81 -3.75 -7.38
N THR A 406 4.24 -3.81 -6.16
CA THR A 406 2.83 -4.21 -5.94
C THR A 406 1.81 -3.10 -6.20
N GLY A 407 2.22 -1.82 -6.17
CA GLY A 407 1.32 -0.66 -6.11
C GLY A 407 0.40 -0.51 -7.31
N CYS A 408 0.95 -0.36 -8.53
CA CYS A 408 0.13 -0.16 -9.73
C CYS A 408 -0.81 -1.34 -9.97
N ALA A 409 -0.33 -2.58 -9.73
CA ALA A 409 -1.11 -3.80 -9.89
C ALA A 409 -2.29 -3.87 -8.91
N ARG A 410 -2.05 -3.74 -7.60
CA ARG A 410 -3.11 -3.82 -6.59
C ARG A 410 -4.05 -2.62 -6.65
N GLY A 411 -3.54 -1.45 -7.00
CA GLY A 411 -4.35 -0.26 -7.29
C GLY A 411 -5.34 -0.50 -8.44
N PHE A 412 -4.86 -1.00 -9.59
CA PHE A 412 -5.72 -1.28 -10.74
C PHE A 412 -6.74 -2.38 -10.45
N LEU A 413 -6.33 -3.47 -9.78
CA LEU A 413 -7.27 -4.51 -9.32
C LEU A 413 -8.36 -3.93 -8.41
N SER A 414 -7.99 -3.10 -7.43
CA SER A 414 -8.98 -2.45 -6.55
C SER A 414 -9.92 -1.49 -7.29
N GLY A 415 -9.44 -0.84 -8.36
CA GLY A 415 -10.27 -0.02 -9.25
C GLY A 415 -11.28 -0.85 -10.04
N PHE A 416 -10.87 -2.01 -10.58
CA PHE A 416 -11.79 -2.95 -11.23
C PHE A 416 -12.82 -3.53 -10.25
N ASP A 417 -12.41 -3.85 -9.02
CA ASP A 417 -13.29 -4.38 -7.97
C ASP A 417 -14.31 -3.33 -7.49
N THR A 418 -13.92 -2.06 -7.43
CA THR A 418 -14.82 -0.94 -7.15
C THR A 418 -15.73 -0.62 -8.35
N ALA A 419 -15.26 -0.73 -9.60
CA ALA A 419 -16.11 -0.61 -10.78
C ALA A 419 -17.17 -1.72 -10.85
N TRP A 420 -16.81 -2.98 -10.56
CA TRP A 420 -17.77 -4.08 -10.44
C TRP A 420 -18.82 -3.83 -9.35
N MET A 421 -18.41 -3.29 -8.20
CA MET A 421 -19.32 -2.91 -7.12
C MET A 421 -20.28 -1.79 -7.55
N VAL A 422 -19.81 -0.74 -8.22
CA VAL A 422 -20.67 0.35 -8.74
C VAL A 422 -21.64 -0.16 -9.81
N LYS A 423 -21.23 -1.12 -10.66
CA LYS A 423 -22.15 -1.82 -11.57
C LYS A 423 -23.22 -2.60 -10.79
N SER A 424 -22.84 -3.36 -9.76
CA SER A 424 -23.79 -4.11 -8.92
C SER A 424 -24.75 -3.19 -8.15
N TRP A 425 -24.31 -1.98 -7.80
CA TRP A 425 -25.12 -0.90 -7.20
C TRP A 425 -26.13 -0.33 -8.21
N ALA A 426 -25.69 0.06 -9.41
CA ALA A 426 -26.55 0.55 -10.49
C ALA A 426 -27.55 -0.51 -11.00
N GLU A 427 -27.25 -1.80 -10.80
CA GLU A 427 -28.19 -2.92 -11.03
C GLU A 427 -29.27 -3.08 -9.93
N GLY A 428 -29.30 -2.21 -8.90
CA GLY A 428 -30.32 -2.20 -7.86
C GLY A 428 -30.25 -3.38 -6.88
N ARG A 429 -29.08 -4.02 -6.73
CA ARG A 429 -28.88 -5.07 -5.72
C ARG A 429 -28.86 -4.49 -4.32
N SER A 430 -29.18 -5.30 -3.30
CA SER A 430 -29.27 -4.78 -1.93
C SER A 430 -27.92 -4.32 -1.39
N VAL A 431 -27.95 -3.22 -0.62
CA VAL A 431 -26.78 -2.57 0.02
C VAL A 431 -25.83 -3.58 0.66
N LEU A 432 -26.37 -4.52 1.44
CA LEU A 432 -25.58 -5.50 2.19
C LEU A 432 -25.02 -6.64 1.32
N GLU A 433 -25.62 -6.94 0.16
CA GLU A 433 -25.06 -7.88 -0.82
C GLU A 433 -23.92 -7.25 -1.60
N VAL A 434 -24.07 -6.00 -2.04
CA VAL A 434 -23.01 -5.22 -2.72
C VAL A 434 -21.78 -5.07 -1.83
N LEU A 435 -21.97 -4.74 -0.55
CA LEU A 435 -20.89 -4.67 0.44
C LEU A 435 -20.28 -6.06 0.72
N ALA A 436 -21.09 -7.12 0.85
CA ALA A 436 -20.56 -8.47 1.09
C ALA A 436 -19.76 -9.02 -0.09
N GLU A 437 -20.16 -8.73 -1.33
CA GLU A 437 -19.39 -9.04 -2.54
C GLU A 437 -18.06 -8.27 -2.54
N ARG A 438 -18.08 -6.95 -2.30
CA ARG A 438 -16.87 -6.10 -2.31
C ARG A 438 -15.84 -6.52 -1.25
N GLU A 439 -16.29 -6.82 -0.03
CA GLU A 439 -15.42 -7.26 1.07
C GLU A 439 -14.93 -8.71 0.89
N SER A 440 -15.72 -9.56 0.23
CA SER A 440 -15.26 -10.90 -0.16
C SER A 440 -14.10 -10.84 -1.15
N ILE A 441 -14.18 -9.93 -2.12
CA ILE A 441 -13.11 -9.71 -3.11
C ILE A 441 -11.90 -9.03 -2.45
N TYR A 442 -12.10 -8.03 -1.59
CA TYR A 442 -11.01 -7.28 -0.94
C TYR A 442 -10.04 -8.19 -0.18
N ARG A 443 -10.54 -9.23 0.49
CA ARG A 443 -9.70 -10.23 1.20
C ARG A 443 -8.65 -10.91 0.30
N LEU A 444 -8.86 -10.97 -1.00
CA LEU A 444 -7.90 -11.53 -1.95
C LEU A 444 -6.76 -10.56 -2.30
N LEU A 445 -6.98 -9.24 -2.18
CA LEU A 445 -6.07 -8.22 -2.68
C LEU A 445 -4.66 -8.23 -2.03
N PRO A 446 -4.50 -8.35 -0.69
CA PRO A 446 -3.18 -8.32 -0.05
C PRO A 446 -2.29 -9.52 -0.36
N GLN A 447 -2.88 -10.65 -0.77
CA GLN A 447 -2.17 -11.89 -1.14
C GLN A 447 -1.91 -12.02 -2.65
N THR A 448 -2.36 -11.07 -3.49
CA THR A 448 -2.12 -11.12 -4.94
C THR A 448 -0.63 -11.09 -5.29
N THR A 449 -0.24 -11.92 -6.26
CA THR A 449 1.07 -11.88 -6.94
C THR A 449 0.84 -12.13 -8.44
N PRO A 450 1.82 -11.90 -9.33
CA PRO A 450 1.67 -12.24 -10.74
C PRO A 450 1.38 -13.73 -10.98
N GLU A 451 1.72 -14.62 -10.05
CA GLU A 451 1.58 -16.08 -10.14
C GLU A 451 0.17 -16.58 -9.82
N ASN A 452 -0.54 -15.94 -8.87
CA ASN A 452 -1.81 -16.44 -8.35
C ASN A 452 -3.07 -15.73 -8.91
N ILE A 453 -2.89 -14.69 -9.71
CA ILE A 453 -3.93 -14.12 -10.57
C ILE A 453 -4.02 -14.87 -11.91
N ALA A 454 -5.17 -14.80 -12.58
CA ALA A 454 -5.40 -15.47 -13.86
C ALA A 454 -4.40 -14.97 -14.93
N LYS A 455 -3.81 -15.88 -15.71
CA LYS A 455 -2.74 -15.55 -16.67
C LYS A 455 -3.24 -15.09 -18.05
N ASN A 456 -4.52 -15.27 -18.37
CA ASN A 456 -5.09 -14.90 -19.66
C ASN A 456 -5.57 -13.44 -19.67
N PHE A 457 -4.64 -12.51 -19.91
CA PHE A 457 -4.90 -11.07 -19.82
C PHE A 457 -5.81 -10.51 -20.92
N ASP A 458 -6.07 -11.25 -22.00
CA ASP A 458 -7.07 -10.90 -23.02
C ASP A 458 -8.51 -11.01 -22.52
N LEU A 459 -8.75 -11.87 -21.51
CA LEU A 459 -10.06 -12.07 -20.89
C LEU A 459 -10.33 -11.15 -19.68
N TYR A 460 -9.39 -10.30 -19.28
CA TYR A 460 -9.54 -9.43 -18.10
C TYR A 460 -10.62 -8.36 -18.31
N THR A 461 -11.70 -8.47 -17.54
CA THR A 461 -12.78 -7.46 -17.45
C THR A 461 -12.91 -6.95 -16.01
N ILE A 462 -13.88 -6.07 -15.74
CA ILE A 462 -14.23 -5.71 -14.36
C ILE A 462 -14.79 -6.91 -13.57
N ASP A 463 -15.31 -7.94 -14.22
CA ASP A 463 -15.76 -9.19 -13.58
C ASP A 463 -14.59 -9.83 -12.79
N PRO A 464 -14.68 -9.94 -11.46
CA PRO A 464 -13.59 -10.46 -10.64
C PRO A 464 -13.26 -11.93 -10.94
N SER A 465 -14.19 -12.70 -11.52
CA SER A 465 -13.94 -14.10 -11.92
C SER A 465 -12.95 -14.21 -13.08
N SER A 466 -12.82 -13.17 -13.91
CA SER A 466 -11.81 -13.12 -14.97
C SER A 466 -10.37 -12.89 -14.47
N ARG A 467 -10.21 -12.51 -13.19
CA ARG A 467 -8.95 -12.05 -12.59
C ARG A 467 -8.47 -12.93 -11.44
N TYR A 468 -9.37 -13.37 -10.56
CA TYR A 468 -9.04 -14.14 -9.36
C TYR A 468 -9.40 -15.62 -9.51
N ILE A 469 -8.40 -16.50 -9.61
CA ILE A 469 -8.58 -17.94 -9.89
C ILE A 469 -9.44 -18.64 -8.82
N ASN A 470 -9.19 -18.33 -7.55
CA ASN A 470 -9.87 -18.93 -6.40
C ASN A 470 -10.91 -17.97 -5.78
N LEU A 471 -11.71 -17.31 -6.62
CA LEU A 471 -12.73 -16.36 -6.16
C LEU A 471 -13.84 -17.06 -5.35
N ASN A 472 -14.05 -16.61 -4.12
CA ASN A 472 -15.28 -16.85 -3.38
C ASN A 472 -15.93 -15.51 -2.99
N SER A 473 -16.80 -15.00 -3.86
CA SER A 473 -17.58 -13.77 -3.68
C SER A 473 -18.60 -13.82 -2.53
N THR A 474 -18.75 -14.97 -1.85
CA THR A 474 -19.68 -15.20 -0.73
C THR A 474 -18.97 -15.50 0.60
N CYS A 475 -17.64 -15.33 0.68
CA CYS A 475 -16.87 -15.60 1.90
C CYS A 475 -17.13 -14.57 3.01
N VAL A 476 -17.70 -13.42 2.67
CA VAL A 476 -18.42 -12.50 3.56
C VAL A 476 -19.91 -12.65 3.31
N ARG A 477 -20.72 -12.64 4.37
CA ARG A 477 -22.19 -12.67 4.28
C ARG A 477 -22.78 -11.28 4.58
N PRO A 478 -23.93 -10.90 4.00
CA PRO A 478 -24.61 -9.62 4.26
C PRO A 478 -24.70 -9.24 5.75
N ASN A 479 -25.05 -10.19 6.63
CA ASN A 479 -25.15 -9.98 8.07
C ASN A 479 -23.83 -9.54 8.74
N GLN A 480 -22.67 -9.81 8.13
CA GLN A 480 -21.35 -9.44 8.67
C GLN A 480 -20.97 -8.00 8.31
N VAL A 481 -21.52 -7.43 7.24
CA VAL A 481 -21.23 -6.07 6.75
C VAL A 481 -22.29 -5.04 7.15
N HIS A 482 -23.28 -5.41 7.98
CA HIS A 482 -24.29 -4.46 8.47
C HIS A 482 -23.66 -3.25 9.20
N HIS A 483 -22.50 -3.41 9.82
CA HIS A 483 -21.75 -2.31 10.45
C HIS A 483 -21.10 -1.32 9.47
N LEU A 484 -21.14 -1.62 8.16
CA LEU A 484 -20.68 -0.77 7.06
C LEU A 484 -21.84 -0.06 6.35
N TYR A 485 -23.08 -0.22 6.81
CA TYR A 485 -24.25 0.53 6.35
C TYR A 485 -24.67 1.50 7.47
N ILE A 486 -24.51 2.80 7.23
CA ILE A 486 -24.51 3.85 8.25
C ILE A 486 -25.72 4.80 8.06
N THR A 487 -26.75 4.60 8.88
CA THR A 487 -28.03 5.32 8.83
C THR A 487 -28.25 6.33 9.98
N GLY A 488 -27.28 6.49 10.89
CA GLY A 488 -27.37 7.39 12.06
C GLY A 488 -27.10 8.86 11.72
N GLU A 489 -26.26 9.53 12.51
CA GLU A 489 -25.74 10.88 12.23
C GLU A 489 -24.22 10.85 11.96
N LEU A 490 -23.68 11.92 11.35
CA LEU A 490 -22.23 12.10 11.11
C LEU A 490 -21.49 12.49 12.40
N ASN A 491 -21.41 11.53 13.32
CA ASN A 491 -20.60 11.63 14.53
C ASN A 491 -19.11 11.83 14.17
N HIS A 492 -18.63 13.08 14.21
CA HIS A 492 -17.23 13.43 13.97
C HIS A 492 -16.31 12.72 14.98
N CYS A 493 -15.80 11.56 14.58
CA CYS A 493 -15.00 10.71 15.43
C CYS A 493 -13.55 11.21 15.47
N SER A 494 -13.23 12.06 16.46
CA SER A 494 -11.89 12.61 16.66
C SER A 494 -10.86 11.48 16.77
N LEU A 495 -9.96 11.38 15.80
CA LEU A 495 -9.08 10.22 15.61
C LEU A 495 -7.85 10.23 16.54
N GLU A 496 -8.05 10.04 17.84
CA GLU A 496 -6.94 9.84 18.78
C GLU A 496 -7.06 8.55 19.63
N ARG A 497 -6.02 7.72 19.54
CA ARG A 497 -5.49 6.81 20.58
C ARG A 497 -6.44 5.71 21.11
N ALA A 498 -6.43 4.56 20.43
CA ALA A 498 -7.03 3.31 20.90
C ALA A 498 -6.12 2.50 21.86
N VAL A 499 -6.27 2.71 23.16
CA VAL A 499 -5.86 1.80 24.26
C VAL A 499 -6.97 1.93 25.33
N THR A 500 -7.65 0.90 25.85
CA THR A 500 -7.31 -0.52 26.05
C THR A 500 -8.51 -1.47 25.75
N ILE A 501 -8.27 -2.79 25.78
CA ILE A 501 -9.23 -3.87 25.53
C ILE A 501 -10.30 -4.02 26.64
N ARG A 502 -11.58 -4.23 26.26
CA ARG A 502 -12.50 -5.23 26.87
C ARG A 502 -13.75 -5.53 26.01
N ARG A 503 -14.47 -6.60 26.36
CA ARG A 503 -15.62 -7.20 25.63
C ARG A 503 -16.97 -6.65 26.14
N PRO A 504 -18.07 -6.78 25.37
CA PRO A 504 -19.31 -6.05 25.63
C PRO A 504 -20.15 -6.63 26.77
N ILE A 505 -20.78 -5.72 27.54
CA ILE A 505 -21.94 -5.95 28.40
C ILE A 505 -22.94 -4.80 28.15
N ASN A 506 -24.23 -5.03 28.39
CA ASN A 506 -25.34 -4.17 27.99
C ASN A 506 -25.46 -2.85 28.78
N GLN A 507 -26.37 -2.00 28.27
CA GLN A 507 -27.12 -0.90 28.92
C GLN A 507 -26.65 0.54 28.67
N LYS A 508 -27.64 1.44 28.67
CA LYS A 508 -27.50 2.90 28.48
C LYS A 508 -26.94 3.54 29.75
N LYS A 509 -26.06 4.53 29.61
CA LYS A 509 -26.26 5.90 30.14
C LYS A 509 -25.14 6.86 29.69
N ASP A 510 -25.56 8.10 29.44
CA ASP A 510 -24.93 9.40 29.72
C ASP A 510 -23.45 9.62 29.35
N TRP A 511 -23.19 10.64 28.51
CA TRP A 511 -21.85 11.08 28.08
C TRP A 511 -21.13 11.90 29.15
N GLU A 512 -20.60 11.25 30.20
CA GLU A 512 -19.79 11.94 31.21
C GLU A 512 -18.45 12.43 30.61
N ILE A 513 -18.32 13.75 30.45
CA ILE A 513 -17.08 14.38 29.97
C ILE A 513 -16.00 14.22 31.05
N ARG A 514 -14.94 13.45 30.74
CA ARG A 514 -13.80 13.25 31.66
C ARG A 514 -13.27 14.60 32.18
N PRO A 515 -13.29 14.85 33.52
CA PRO A 515 -12.94 16.15 34.08
C PRO A 515 -11.55 16.68 33.68
N SER A 516 -10.57 15.80 33.42
CA SER A 516 -9.25 16.21 32.92
C SER A 516 -9.28 16.86 31.52
N ARG A 517 -10.20 16.44 30.64
CA ARG A 517 -10.40 17.06 29.31
C ARG A 517 -11.07 18.42 29.44
N LEU A 518 -12.10 18.52 30.28
CA LEU A 518 -12.79 19.78 30.58
C LEU A 518 -11.82 20.82 31.18
N LEU A 519 -11.07 20.43 32.21
CA LEU A 519 -10.03 21.27 32.84
C LEU A 519 -8.97 21.77 31.85
N THR A 520 -8.53 20.91 30.93
CA THR A 520 -7.55 21.28 29.89
C THR A 520 -8.14 22.25 28.87
N TRP A 521 -9.42 22.11 28.53
CA TRP A 521 -10.11 23.06 27.66
C TRP A 521 -10.30 24.41 28.34
N CYS A 522 -10.84 24.45 29.56
CA CYS A 522 -11.02 25.69 30.33
C CYS A 522 -9.71 26.49 30.44
N LYS A 523 -8.61 25.82 30.86
CA LYS A 523 -7.26 26.40 30.93
C LYS A 523 -6.85 27.12 29.64
N LYS A 524 -7.18 26.53 28.47
CA LYS A 524 -6.82 27.07 27.15
C LYS A 524 -7.74 28.21 26.69
N GLN A 525 -9.00 28.26 27.13
CA GLN A 525 -9.89 29.38 26.76
C GLN A 525 -9.65 30.63 27.60
N THR A 526 -9.29 30.46 28.87
CA THR A 526 -8.97 31.57 29.79
C THR A 526 -7.49 31.96 29.78
N GLU A 527 -6.67 31.39 28.89
CA GLU A 527 -5.25 31.70 28.76
C GLU A 527 -5.05 33.15 28.28
N GLY A 528 -4.28 33.95 29.02
CA GLY A 528 -3.99 35.35 28.72
C GLY A 528 -4.88 36.38 29.44
N TYR A 529 -5.90 35.97 30.19
CA TYR A 529 -6.72 36.89 30.99
C TYR A 529 -6.03 37.31 32.30
N ARG A 530 -6.16 38.59 32.67
CA ARG A 530 -5.66 39.09 33.95
C ARG A 530 -6.33 38.36 35.12
N ASN A 531 -5.53 37.98 36.10
CA ASN A 531 -5.92 37.39 37.39
C ASN A 531 -6.79 36.11 37.31
N VAL A 532 -6.80 35.41 36.16
CA VAL A 532 -7.46 34.10 36.00
C VAL A 532 -6.41 32.99 35.85
N SER A 533 -6.40 32.04 36.79
CA SER A 533 -5.45 30.92 36.81
C SER A 533 -6.15 29.59 37.13
N ILE A 534 -6.78 29.00 36.11
CA ILE A 534 -7.52 27.74 36.27
C ILE A 534 -6.53 26.62 36.65
N LYS A 535 -6.70 26.04 37.84
CA LYS A 535 -5.89 24.90 38.33
C LYS A 535 -6.73 23.63 38.43
N ASP A 536 -7.98 23.77 38.85
CA ASP A 536 -8.98 22.72 39.09
C ASP A 536 -10.38 23.07 38.51
N LEU A 537 -11.40 22.34 38.94
CA LEU A 537 -12.83 22.55 38.62
C LEU A 537 -13.65 22.79 39.89
N SER A 538 -13.07 23.49 40.87
CA SER A 538 -13.76 23.97 42.08
C SER A 538 -13.21 25.35 42.46
N SER A 539 -12.18 25.43 43.31
CA SER A 539 -11.65 26.69 43.85
C SER A 539 -11.27 27.73 42.79
N SER A 540 -10.85 27.27 41.61
CA SER A 540 -10.45 28.14 40.49
C SER A 540 -11.58 28.98 39.88
N TRP A 541 -12.84 28.79 40.32
CA TRP A 541 -14.03 29.41 39.76
C TRP A 541 -14.80 30.28 40.77
N GLU A 542 -14.40 30.26 42.04
CA GLU A 542 -15.09 30.95 43.15
C GLU A 542 -15.02 32.49 43.04
N SER A 543 -14.01 33.03 42.36
CA SER A 543 -13.86 34.47 42.13
C SER A 543 -14.76 35.06 41.04
N GLY A 544 -15.53 34.24 40.32
CA GLY A 544 -16.39 34.63 39.20
C GLY A 544 -15.62 35.01 37.91
N LEU A 545 -14.47 35.67 38.02
CA LEU A 545 -13.62 36.11 36.90
C LEU A 545 -13.32 34.98 35.90
N ALA A 546 -13.15 33.74 36.37
CA ALA A 546 -12.93 32.57 35.52
C ALA A 546 -14.10 32.28 34.55
N LEU A 547 -15.35 32.47 35.00
CA LEU A 547 -16.53 32.36 34.14
C LEU A 547 -16.66 33.59 33.24
N CYS A 548 -16.44 34.80 33.77
CA CYS A 548 -16.46 36.03 32.97
C CYS A 548 -15.47 35.97 31.79
N ALA A 549 -14.25 35.49 32.02
CA ALA A 549 -13.23 35.29 30.99
C ALA A 549 -13.65 34.26 29.93
N LEU A 550 -14.30 33.17 30.37
CA LEU A 550 -14.81 32.12 29.47
C LEU A 550 -15.94 32.65 28.57
N ILE A 551 -16.85 33.46 29.10
CA ILE A 551 -17.94 34.09 28.35
C ILE A 551 -17.37 35.13 27.37
N HIS A 552 -16.54 36.07 27.85
CA HIS A 552 -15.90 37.10 27.03
C HIS A 552 -15.06 36.50 25.88
N ARG A 553 -14.47 35.32 26.08
CA ARG A 553 -13.70 34.62 25.03
C ARG A 553 -14.54 34.21 23.81
N PHE A 554 -15.84 33.95 23.98
CA PHE A 554 -16.73 33.51 22.91
C PHE A 554 -17.73 34.58 22.45
N LYS A 555 -18.15 35.50 23.34
CA LYS A 555 -18.94 36.69 23.03
C LYS A 555 -18.39 37.89 23.84
N PRO A 556 -17.35 38.60 23.36
CA PRO A 556 -16.76 39.72 24.11
C PRO A 556 -17.74 40.87 24.36
N GLN A 557 -18.73 41.05 23.49
CA GLN A 557 -19.76 42.08 23.60
C GLN A 557 -20.72 41.94 24.80
N LEU A 558 -20.66 40.85 25.57
CA LEU A 558 -21.54 40.61 26.72
C LEU A 558 -20.95 41.04 28.07
N ILE A 559 -19.62 41.16 28.18
CA ILE A 559 -18.93 41.47 29.45
C ILE A 559 -17.76 42.39 29.14
N ASP A 560 -17.76 43.62 29.65
CA ASP A 560 -16.52 44.41 29.71
C ASP A 560 -15.60 43.80 30.78
N PHE A 561 -14.74 42.86 30.36
CA PHE A 561 -13.84 42.16 31.27
C PHE A 561 -12.81 43.10 31.91
N ASP A 562 -12.42 44.18 31.21
CA ASP A 562 -11.45 45.13 31.73
C ASP A 562 -12.02 46.08 32.79
N SER A 563 -13.36 46.16 32.91
CA SER A 563 -14.04 46.82 34.03
C SER A 563 -14.09 46.00 35.33
N LEU A 564 -13.89 44.67 35.28
CA LEU A 564 -14.11 43.79 36.44
C LEU A 564 -13.00 43.89 37.49
N ASN A 565 -13.42 44.05 38.75
CA ASN A 565 -12.56 44.05 39.94
C ASN A 565 -12.42 42.63 40.52
N GLU A 566 -11.28 42.30 41.12
CA GLU A 566 -11.03 40.95 41.66
C GLU A 566 -11.74 40.70 43.00
N GLU A 567 -11.76 41.70 43.90
CA GLU A 567 -12.34 41.57 45.24
C GLU A 567 -13.87 41.31 45.23
N ASP A 568 -14.57 41.70 44.16
CA ASP A 568 -16.03 41.63 44.02
C ASP A 568 -16.53 40.24 43.59
N HIS A 569 -15.96 39.18 44.16
CA HIS A 569 -16.17 37.76 43.81
C HIS A 569 -17.63 37.38 43.54
N GLY A 570 -18.55 37.74 44.46
CA GLY A 570 -19.97 37.40 44.35
C GLY A 570 -20.68 38.13 43.21
N ALA A 571 -20.35 39.41 42.98
CA ALA A 571 -20.92 40.18 41.87
C ALA A 571 -20.41 39.66 40.52
N ASN A 572 -19.12 39.31 40.41
CA ASN A 572 -18.55 38.67 39.23
C ASN A 572 -19.21 37.33 38.92
N LEU A 573 -19.40 36.49 39.95
CA LEU A 573 -20.03 35.18 39.80
C LEU A 573 -21.50 35.31 39.37
N GLN A 574 -22.27 36.18 40.02
CA GLN A 574 -23.68 36.39 39.70
C GLN A 574 -23.88 37.04 38.32
N LEU A 575 -23.01 37.96 37.91
CA LEU A 575 -22.99 38.51 36.55
C LEU A 575 -22.78 37.39 35.51
N ALA A 576 -21.79 36.53 35.72
CA ALA A 576 -21.52 35.41 34.81
C ALA A 576 -22.67 34.39 34.76
N LEU A 577 -23.29 34.07 35.90
CA LEU A 577 -24.44 33.16 35.97
C LEU A 577 -25.66 33.72 35.25
N ASN A 578 -26.02 34.99 35.48
CA ASN A 578 -27.17 35.64 34.85
C ASN A 578 -27.00 35.72 33.32
N ILE A 579 -25.80 36.07 32.84
CA ILE A 579 -25.50 36.05 31.40
C ILE A 579 -25.53 34.62 30.86
N SER A 580 -25.08 33.62 31.63
CA SER A 580 -25.12 32.21 31.21
C SER A 580 -26.53 31.68 30.99
N GLU A 581 -27.48 32.10 31.84
CA GLU A 581 -28.88 31.75 31.69
C GLU A 581 -29.53 32.50 30.51
N GLN A 582 -29.34 33.83 30.43
CA GLN A 582 -30.00 34.68 29.43
C GLN A 582 -29.49 34.46 28.00
N GLU A 583 -28.16 34.37 27.80
CA GLU A 583 -27.54 34.36 26.46
C GLU A 583 -27.20 32.95 25.94
N PHE A 584 -27.20 31.93 26.81
CA PHE A 584 -26.86 30.55 26.47
C PHE A 584 -27.85 29.49 26.99
N GLY A 585 -28.89 29.87 27.74
CA GLY A 585 -29.87 28.93 28.33
C GLY A 585 -29.29 28.01 29.41
N ILE A 586 -28.09 28.31 29.93
CA ILE A 586 -27.41 27.48 30.92
C ILE A 586 -27.89 27.90 32.30
N GLN A 587 -28.91 27.16 32.79
CA GLN A 587 -29.42 27.25 34.17
C GLN A 587 -28.27 27.33 35.21
N PRO A 588 -28.32 28.28 36.16
CA PRO A 588 -27.29 28.48 37.17
C PRO A 588 -27.17 27.29 38.12
N PHE A 589 -26.00 27.16 38.76
CA PHE A 589 -25.68 26.02 39.64
C PHE A 589 -25.71 26.37 41.15
N THR A 590 -26.00 27.61 41.49
CA THR A 590 -26.27 28.12 42.85
C THR A 590 -27.43 29.12 42.79
N SER A 591 -28.16 29.30 43.89
CA SER A 591 -29.16 30.38 44.04
C SER A 591 -28.53 31.64 44.64
N GLU A 592 -29.24 32.78 44.55
CA GLU A 592 -28.82 34.03 45.20
C GLU A 592 -28.74 33.91 46.73
N GLU A 593 -29.53 32.99 47.32
CA GLU A 593 -29.54 32.73 48.76
C GLU A 593 -28.30 31.94 49.22
N GLU A 594 -27.90 30.91 48.45
CA GLU A 594 -26.72 30.06 48.71
C GLU A 594 -25.38 30.85 48.67
N GLN A 595 -25.32 31.99 47.97
CA GLN A 595 -24.11 32.82 47.86
C GLN A 595 -23.75 33.59 49.14
N SER A 596 -24.68 33.72 50.09
CA SER A 596 -24.45 34.40 51.37
C SER A 596 -23.68 33.55 52.39
N THR A 597 -23.65 32.23 52.19
CA THR A 597 -22.98 31.23 53.03
C THR A 597 -21.62 30.85 52.46
N LYS A 598 -20.57 30.86 53.29
CA LYS A 598 -19.20 30.41 52.92
C LYS A 598 -19.08 28.88 52.90
N GLU A 599 -19.87 28.20 52.08
CA GLU A 599 -19.61 26.80 51.70
C GLU A 599 -18.81 26.75 50.39
N GLU A 600 -17.85 25.83 50.31
CA GLU A 600 -16.98 25.62 49.14
C GLU A 600 -17.81 25.11 47.95
N LEU A 601 -17.62 25.67 46.75
CA LEU A 601 -18.50 25.36 45.62
C LEU A 601 -18.40 23.88 45.21
N ASP A 602 -19.54 23.17 45.22
CA ASP A 602 -19.58 21.76 44.84
C ASP A 602 -19.01 21.54 43.43
N LYS A 603 -17.86 20.87 43.41
CA LYS A 603 -17.13 20.44 42.23
C LYS A 603 -17.99 19.67 41.23
N SER A 604 -19.02 18.95 41.67
CA SER A 604 -19.96 18.23 40.80
C SER A 604 -20.86 19.22 40.05
N ARG A 605 -21.57 20.11 40.77
CA ARG A 605 -22.32 21.26 40.21
C ARG A 605 -21.47 22.09 39.24
N VAL A 606 -20.28 22.53 39.65
CA VAL A 606 -19.35 23.32 38.81
C VAL A 606 -18.91 22.55 37.55
N THR A 607 -18.54 21.28 37.68
CA THR A 607 -18.16 20.42 36.54
C THR A 607 -19.32 20.22 35.56
N ALA A 608 -20.55 20.05 36.06
CA ALA A 608 -21.74 19.89 35.22
C ALA A 608 -22.11 21.18 34.48
N PHE A 609 -21.98 22.35 35.12
CA PHE A 609 -22.19 23.65 34.49
C PHE A 609 -21.16 23.94 33.39
N LEU A 610 -19.87 23.78 33.71
CA LEU A 610 -18.77 23.94 32.74
C LEU A 610 -18.83 22.92 31.60
N SER A 611 -19.38 21.71 31.84
CA SER A 611 -19.62 20.73 30.79
C SER A 611 -20.58 21.26 29.72
N LYS A 612 -21.67 21.95 30.10
CA LYS A 612 -22.60 22.57 29.13
C LYS A 612 -21.90 23.63 28.28
N PHE A 613 -21.07 24.50 28.89
CA PHE A 613 -20.23 25.46 28.17
C PHE A 613 -19.27 24.76 27.18
N TYR A 614 -18.62 23.67 27.60
CA TYR A 614 -17.77 22.87 26.72
C TYR A 614 -18.56 22.25 25.56
N GLU A 615 -19.81 21.80 25.76
CA GLU A 615 -20.62 21.24 24.68
C GLU A 615 -21.09 22.30 23.67
N LEU A 616 -21.45 23.52 24.11
CA LEU A 616 -21.82 24.62 23.21
C LEU A 616 -20.64 25.16 22.39
N PHE A 617 -19.44 25.25 22.98
CA PHE A 617 -18.31 25.97 22.36
C PHE A 617 -17.16 25.07 21.84
N ARG A 618 -17.27 23.74 21.95
CA ARG A 618 -16.26 22.83 21.37
C ARG A 618 -16.25 22.88 19.84
N GLY A 619 -15.18 23.44 19.27
CA GLY A 619 -14.97 23.48 17.83
C GLY A 619 -15.50 24.74 17.13
N SER A 620 -16.12 25.66 17.86
CA SER A 620 -16.45 27.00 17.36
C SER A 620 -15.15 27.75 17.02
N PRO A 621 -15.07 28.43 15.85
CA PRO A 621 -13.93 29.28 15.53
C PRO A 621 -13.92 30.50 16.47
N LEU A 622 -12.72 30.93 16.90
CA LEU A 622 -12.57 32.13 17.71
C LEU A 622 -12.83 33.39 16.86
N PRO A 623 -13.46 34.44 17.42
CA PRO A 623 -13.51 35.75 16.80
C PRO A 623 -12.10 36.28 16.49
N ALA A 624 -11.97 37.04 15.40
CA ALA A 624 -10.71 37.70 15.06
C ALA A 624 -10.37 38.76 16.11
N SER A 625 -9.30 38.54 16.88
CA SER A 625 -8.84 39.47 17.89
C SER A 625 -8.10 40.63 17.23
N GLU A 626 -8.57 41.85 17.42
CA GLU A 626 -7.94 43.06 16.87
C GLU A 626 -6.56 43.31 17.50
N THR A 627 -5.50 42.91 16.82
CA THR A 627 -4.14 43.36 17.15
C THR A 627 -3.97 44.82 16.75
N ARG A 628 -4.13 45.73 17.72
CA ARG A 628 -3.81 47.15 17.57
C ARG A 628 -2.35 47.34 17.14
N SER A 629 -2.16 47.66 15.87
CA SER A 629 -0.92 48.23 15.34
C SER A 629 -1.20 49.68 14.96
N LEU A 630 -0.33 50.58 15.40
CA LEU A 630 -0.40 52.01 15.08
C LEU A 630 0.04 52.22 13.63
N ASP A 631 -0.78 52.88 12.83
CA ASP A 631 -0.33 53.98 11.98
C ASP A 631 -1.54 54.81 11.51
N GLU A 632 -1.31 56.10 11.24
CA GLU A 632 -2.37 57.09 11.05
C GLU A 632 -2.61 57.48 9.57
N ASN A 633 -3.72 58.21 9.34
CA ASN A 633 -3.94 59.14 8.23
C ASN A 633 -4.06 58.57 6.80
N LYS A 634 -5.31 58.29 6.39
CA LYS A 634 -6.05 59.27 5.54
C LYS A 634 -7.55 58.98 5.38
N GLU A 635 -8.32 60.05 5.31
CA GLU A 635 -9.77 60.08 5.12
C GLU A 635 -10.15 59.99 3.63
N PHE A 636 -11.25 59.31 3.29
CA PHE A 636 -12.52 59.99 2.98
C PHE A 636 -13.69 58.99 2.81
N ASN A 637 -14.85 59.37 3.33
CA ASN A 637 -16.18 58.74 3.15
C ASN A 637 -17.14 59.91 2.68
N PRO A 638 -18.48 59.83 2.57
CA PRO A 638 -19.43 58.76 2.91
C PRO A 638 -20.53 58.50 1.84
N SER A 639 -21.59 57.77 2.26
CA SER A 639 -22.97 57.68 1.71
C SER A 639 -23.29 56.42 0.90
N LYS A 640 -24.37 55.66 1.16
CA LYS A 640 -25.39 55.59 2.25
C LYS A 640 -25.83 54.10 2.32
N GLU A 641 -26.03 53.47 3.48
CA GLU A 641 -27.18 53.59 4.41
C GLU A 641 -28.56 53.39 3.75
N VAL A 642 -29.55 52.71 4.36
CA VAL A 642 -29.63 51.73 5.48
C VAL A 642 -30.99 51.03 5.32
N GLY A 643 -31.18 49.80 5.82
CA GLY A 643 -32.52 49.18 5.83
C GLY A 643 -32.55 47.70 6.19
N CYS A 644 -32.71 47.40 7.48
CA CYS A 644 -32.93 46.03 7.99
C CYS A 644 -34.44 45.73 8.10
N ASN A 645 -34.84 44.46 7.99
CA ASN A 645 -35.68 43.72 8.96
C ASN A 645 -36.32 42.47 8.32
N ASP A 646 -35.93 41.30 8.82
CA ASP A 646 -36.83 40.13 8.96
C ASP A 646 -37.30 40.11 10.41
N ASP A 647 -38.58 39.78 10.67
CA ASP A 647 -38.98 39.24 11.98
C ASP A 647 -40.29 38.41 11.89
N ALA A 648 -40.49 37.54 12.88
CA ALA A 648 -41.39 36.39 12.82
C ALA A 648 -42.90 36.68 12.95
N LEU A 649 -43.75 35.71 12.59
CA LEU A 649 -44.60 34.98 13.57
C LEU A 649 -45.44 33.82 12.98
N SER A 650 -45.94 32.99 13.90
CA SER A 650 -46.66 31.71 13.71
C SER A 650 -48.17 31.83 13.46
N PHE A 651 -48.82 30.78 12.91
CA PHE A 651 -49.90 29.98 13.57
C PHE A 651 -50.68 29.01 12.62
N TYR A 652 -51.31 27.99 13.23
CA TYR A 652 -52.23 26.95 12.70
C TYR A 652 -53.73 27.40 12.79
N PRO A 653 -54.80 26.62 12.43
CA PRO A 653 -54.98 25.49 11.49
C PRO A 653 -56.32 25.47 10.64
N HIS A 654 -56.50 24.43 9.81
CA HIS A 654 -57.76 23.73 9.44
C HIS A 654 -58.97 24.39 8.70
N ARG A 655 -59.35 23.79 7.55
CA ARG A 655 -60.71 23.29 7.16
C ARG A 655 -60.58 22.39 5.90
N LYS A 656 -61.09 21.15 5.87
CA LYS A 656 -62.44 20.64 5.48
C LYS A 656 -62.90 21.00 4.03
N ARG A 657 -63.55 20.13 3.22
CA ARG A 657 -63.69 18.65 3.09
C ARG A 657 -64.58 18.32 1.84
N ILE A 658 -64.89 17.03 1.58
CA ILE A 658 -65.95 16.45 0.70
C ILE A 658 -65.75 16.52 -0.86
N PRO A 659 -66.44 15.69 -1.72
CA PRO A 659 -65.73 14.62 -2.46
C PRO A 659 -66.16 14.29 -3.92
N LYS A 660 -65.65 13.17 -4.46
CA LYS A 660 -66.24 12.20 -5.44
C LYS A 660 -66.71 12.70 -6.84
N ASP A 661 -66.36 11.93 -7.89
CA ASP A 661 -67.23 10.82 -8.33
C ASP A 661 -66.47 9.69 -9.06
N GLU A 662 -67.17 8.62 -9.46
CA GLU A 662 -66.62 7.30 -9.81
C GLU A 662 -66.76 6.89 -11.29
N LYS A 663 -65.87 5.99 -11.76
CA LYS A 663 -66.26 4.77 -12.51
C LYS A 663 -65.13 3.72 -12.61
N LYS A 664 -65.53 2.46 -12.78
CA LYS A 664 -64.70 1.25 -12.97
C LYS A 664 -65.14 0.50 -14.25
N THR A 665 -64.30 -0.40 -14.76
CA THR A 665 -64.51 -1.88 -14.92
C THR A 665 -63.53 -2.46 -15.98
N ASP A 666 -63.33 -3.78 -16.17
CA ASP A 666 -63.04 -4.94 -15.29
C ASP A 666 -62.81 -6.18 -16.21
N SER A 667 -62.07 -7.26 -15.88
CA SER A 667 -61.25 -7.57 -14.69
C SER A 667 -59.81 -8.00 -15.09
N THR A 668 -59.21 -9.19 -14.92
CA THR A 668 -59.62 -10.57 -14.52
C THR A 668 -58.40 -11.29 -13.87
N ASN A 669 -58.59 -12.43 -13.18
CA ASN A 669 -57.57 -13.10 -12.35
C ASN A 669 -57.02 -14.41 -12.95
N PHE A 670 -55.91 -14.93 -12.39
CA PHE A 670 -55.90 -16.25 -11.70
C PHE A 670 -54.75 -16.37 -10.68
N ILE A 671 -54.89 -17.28 -9.70
CA ILE A 671 -54.02 -17.42 -8.52
C ILE A 671 -53.60 -18.88 -8.33
N TYR A 672 -52.33 -19.17 -8.04
CA TYR A 672 -51.95 -20.33 -7.22
C TYR A 672 -50.69 -20.10 -6.36
N LYS A 673 -50.63 -20.77 -5.21
CA LYS A 673 -49.50 -20.79 -4.25
C LYS A 673 -48.82 -22.17 -4.29
N ARG A 674 -47.48 -22.26 -4.15
CA ARG A 674 -46.83 -23.28 -3.29
C ARG A 674 -45.31 -23.12 -3.08
N ARG A 675 -44.80 -23.90 -2.12
CA ARG A 675 -43.45 -23.91 -1.53
C ARG A 675 -42.40 -24.64 -2.37
N ARG A 676 -41.12 -24.33 -2.05
CA ARG A 676 -39.93 -25.22 -1.97
C ARG A 676 -40.17 -26.73 -2.15
N THR A 677 -39.29 -27.40 -2.91
CA THR A 677 -38.20 -28.27 -2.34
C THR A 677 -37.00 -28.35 -3.30
N LEU A 678 -35.92 -29.06 -2.94
CA LEU A 678 -34.63 -29.14 -3.66
C LEU A 678 -34.37 -30.51 -4.31
N CYS A 679 -33.66 -30.50 -5.46
CA CYS A 679 -32.59 -31.45 -5.87
C CYS A 679 -32.88 -32.97 -5.95
N PRO A 680 -31.91 -33.83 -6.36
CA PRO A 680 -30.73 -33.63 -7.23
C PRO A 680 -30.71 -34.61 -8.44
N LYS A 681 -29.69 -34.52 -9.30
CA LYS A 681 -28.99 -35.71 -9.86
C LYS A 681 -27.62 -35.36 -10.48
N GLU A 682 -26.55 -35.73 -9.78
CA GLU A 682 -25.32 -36.28 -10.37
C GLU A 682 -25.61 -37.76 -10.77
N VAL A 683 -24.77 -38.60 -11.37
CA VAL A 683 -23.32 -38.70 -11.62
C VAL A 683 -23.16 -39.42 -12.98
N THR A 684 -22.08 -39.36 -13.77
CA THR A 684 -20.79 -40.04 -13.54
C THR A 684 -19.70 -39.50 -14.49
N ASN A 685 -18.44 -39.60 -14.08
CA ASN A 685 -17.27 -39.46 -14.96
C ASN A 685 -16.85 -40.82 -15.53
N TYR A 686 -16.25 -40.83 -16.72
CA TYR A 686 -15.11 -41.68 -17.03
C TYR A 686 -14.07 -40.86 -17.81
N SER A 687 -12.80 -41.19 -17.60
CA SER A 687 -11.64 -40.44 -18.08
C SER A 687 -10.44 -41.37 -18.25
N GLU A 688 -9.32 -40.84 -18.78
CA GLU A 688 -8.02 -41.52 -19.03
C GLU A 688 -7.93 -42.30 -20.37
N ASN A 689 -6.80 -42.27 -21.12
CA ASN A 689 -5.61 -41.40 -21.04
C ASN A 689 -4.71 -41.43 -22.31
N THR A 690 -3.97 -40.32 -22.55
CA THR A 690 -2.62 -40.21 -23.22
C THR A 690 -2.44 -40.64 -24.70
N TYR A 691 -1.50 -40.16 -25.54
CA TYR A 691 -0.52 -39.03 -25.61
C TYR A 691 -0.20 -38.81 -27.14
N VAL A 692 0.78 -38.08 -27.72
CA VAL A 692 2.03 -37.33 -27.37
C VAL A 692 2.08 -36.09 -28.33
N GLN A 693 2.02 -34.83 -27.88
CA GLN A 693 3.10 -33.85 -27.64
C GLN A 693 4.19 -33.63 -28.74
N ASP A 694 4.37 -32.36 -29.15
CA ASP A 694 5.70 -31.78 -29.44
C ASP A 694 5.81 -30.33 -28.89
N LYS A 695 7.01 -29.73 -28.87
CA LYS A 695 7.37 -28.55 -28.05
C LYS A 695 8.05 -27.42 -28.83
N GLN A 696 7.86 -26.18 -28.36
CA GLN A 696 8.84 -25.09 -28.53
C GLN A 696 9.28 -24.55 -27.17
N ASN A 697 10.60 -24.41 -26.98
CA ASN A 697 11.19 -24.09 -25.69
C ASN A 697 11.28 -22.58 -25.43
N SER A 698 10.50 -22.08 -24.47
CA SER A 698 10.81 -20.83 -23.76
C SER A 698 11.69 -21.11 -22.54
N LYS A 699 12.56 -20.16 -22.16
CA LYS A 699 13.52 -20.34 -21.06
C LYS A 699 13.01 -19.71 -19.77
N GLU A 700 12.58 -20.53 -18.82
CA GLU A 700 12.18 -20.06 -17.49
C GLU A 700 13.39 -19.65 -16.62
N SER A 701 13.25 -18.54 -15.90
CA SER A 701 14.21 -18.11 -14.88
C SER A 701 13.87 -18.71 -13.52
N LYS A 702 14.79 -19.50 -12.94
CA LYS A 702 14.59 -20.18 -11.65
C LYS A 702 14.84 -19.26 -10.44
N VAL A 703 13.96 -18.28 -10.26
CA VAL A 703 13.96 -17.38 -9.06
C VAL A 703 12.62 -17.43 -8.30
N GLY A 704 11.51 -17.79 -8.96
CA GLY A 704 10.16 -17.70 -8.38
C GLY A 704 9.83 -18.62 -7.18
N THR A 705 10.59 -19.70 -6.95
CA THR A 705 10.26 -20.74 -5.95
C THR A 705 10.61 -20.41 -4.50
N LEU A 706 11.07 -19.18 -4.19
CA LEU A 706 11.50 -18.78 -2.84
C LEU A 706 10.63 -17.70 -2.16
N SER A 707 9.75 -17.00 -2.87
CA SER A 707 8.82 -16.02 -2.25
C SER A 707 7.96 -16.65 -1.15
N THR A 708 7.51 -17.89 -1.39
CA THR A 708 6.72 -18.72 -0.46
C THR A 708 7.44 -19.04 0.85
N GLN A 709 8.78 -19.03 0.89
CA GLN A 709 9.55 -19.39 2.09
C GLN A 709 9.76 -18.23 3.08
N LEU A 710 9.61 -16.97 2.63
CA LEU A 710 9.74 -15.81 3.51
C LEU A 710 8.46 -15.53 4.29
N LEU A 711 7.29 -15.65 3.65
CA LEU A 711 5.97 -15.54 4.30
C LEU A 711 5.87 -16.48 5.52
N ALA A 712 6.21 -17.76 5.35
CA ALA A 712 6.15 -18.78 6.39
C ALA A 712 7.03 -18.49 7.64
N LYS A 713 8.00 -17.58 7.56
CA LYS A 713 8.86 -17.18 8.69
C LYS A 713 8.39 -15.94 9.46
N PHE A 714 7.49 -15.13 8.89
CA PHE A 714 6.94 -13.97 9.59
C PHE A 714 5.66 -14.30 10.37
N GLU A 715 4.84 -15.24 9.88
CA GLU A 715 3.53 -15.55 10.48
C GLU A 715 3.57 -16.67 11.54
N SER A 716 4.66 -17.45 11.61
CA SER A 716 4.75 -18.66 12.45
C SER A 716 5.14 -18.42 13.93
N LYS A 717 5.00 -17.19 14.45
CA LYS A 717 5.35 -16.83 15.85
C LYS A 717 4.35 -15.89 16.54
N SER A 718 3.05 -16.23 16.53
CA SER A 718 2.04 -15.47 17.28
C SER A 718 0.91 -16.30 17.90
N SER A 719 1.23 -17.43 18.53
CA SER A 719 0.28 -18.19 19.37
C SER A 719 0.96 -19.11 20.39
N ILE A 720 0.96 -18.70 21.66
CA ILE A 720 1.21 -19.59 22.81
C ILE A 720 0.07 -19.33 23.82
N SER A 721 -0.67 -20.39 24.16
CA SER A 721 -1.74 -20.36 25.15
C SER A 721 -1.35 -21.21 26.37
N ILE A 722 -1.29 -20.59 27.55
CA ILE A 722 -1.02 -21.28 28.82
C ILE A 722 -2.34 -21.83 29.39
N PRO A 723 -2.39 -23.09 29.90
CA PRO A 723 -3.61 -23.64 30.48
C PRO A 723 -4.04 -22.95 31.78
N LYS A 724 -5.33 -23.05 32.11
CA LYS A 724 -5.85 -22.81 33.46
C LYS A 724 -6.29 -24.14 34.08
N THR A 725 -6.11 -24.28 35.39
CA THR A 725 -6.72 -25.35 36.19
C THR A 725 -7.72 -24.73 37.18
N GLN A 726 -8.80 -25.45 37.45
CA GLN A 726 -9.84 -25.16 38.45
C GLN A 726 -9.32 -25.31 39.90
N LEU A 727 -9.96 -24.77 40.95
CA LEU A 727 -11.21 -23.98 41.06
C LEU A 727 -10.98 -22.75 42.00
N ASP A 728 -11.70 -22.32 43.07
CA ASP A 728 -12.96 -22.71 43.73
C ASP A 728 -13.66 -21.53 44.46
N LEU A 729 -14.78 -21.84 45.16
CA LEU A 729 -15.58 -21.13 46.18
C LEU A 729 -14.78 -20.42 47.31
N SER A 730 -15.32 -19.45 48.10
CA SER A 730 -16.53 -18.59 47.99
C SER A 730 -16.62 -17.55 49.13
N GLU A 731 -17.37 -16.46 48.89
CA GLU A 731 -18.04 -15.55 49.86
C GLU A 731 -17.25 -14.56 50.77
N ARG A 732 -17.82 -13.34 50.85
CA ARG A 732 -17.89 -12.31 51.94
C ARG A 732 -16.59 -11.89 52.68
N PHE A 733 -16.10 -10.65 52.54
CA PHE A 733 -16.64 -9.31 52.95
C PHE A 733 -16.28 -8.89 54.39
N LEU A 734 -16.03 -7.57 54.57
CA LEU A 734 -15.72 -6.84 55.83
C LEU A 734 -14.27 -7.05 56.36
N LEU A 735 -13.56 -6.07 56.94
CA LEU A 735 -13.83 -4.63 57.19
C LEU A 735 -12.51 -3.81 57.43
N PHE A 736 -12.66 -2.48 57.46
CA PHE A 736 -11.85 -1.44 58.15
C PHE A 736 -10.33 -1.21 57.97
N SER A 737 -10.02 0.04 57.55
CA SER A 737 -9.03 1.03 58.04
C SER A 737 -7.61 0.67 58.55
N ALA A 738 -6.69 1.60 58.32
CA ALA A 738 -5.28 1.57 58.74
C ALA A 738 -5.04 1.85 60.25
N HIS A 739 -3.87 1.43 60.74
CA HIS A 739 -3.07 2.22 61.68
C HIS A 739 -1.56 1.85 61.68
N ASP A 740 -0.80 2.79 62.22
CA ASP A 740 0.64 3.02 62.26
C ASP A 740 1.57 2.09 63.07
N PHE A 741 2.86 2.43 62.96
CA PHE A 741 3.98 2.32 63.93
C PHE A 741 4.80 1.01 64.10
N SER A 742 6.10 1.25 64.35
CA SER A 742 7.21 0.48 64.94
C SER A 742 7.01 -1.00 65.33
N GLU A 743 7.98 -1.91 65.19
CA GLU A 743 9.44 -1.81 64.86
C GLU A 743 9.93 -3.22 64.34
N SER A 744 11.21 -3.60 64.13
CA SER A 744 12.55 -3.06 64.49
C SER A 744 13.62 -3.35 63.41
N LEU A 745 14.87 -3.64 63.82
CA LEU A 745 16.06 -3.91 62.99
C LEU A 745 16.86 -5.09 63.59
N PRO A 746 17.61 -5.86 62.77
CA PRO A 746 19.05 -5.56 62.68
C PRO A 746 19.66 -5.69 61.27
N LEU A 747 20.85 -5.10 61.10
CA LEU A 747 21.52 -4.87 59.83
C LEU A 747 22.12 -6.14 59.17
N LYS A 748 22.19 -6.13 57.83
CA LYS A 748 23.36 -6.63 57.07
C LYS A 748 23.45 -6.01 55.67
N THR A 749 24.16 -4.89 55.55
CA THR A 749 24.47 -4.22 54.28
C THR A 749 25.75 -4.77 53.63
N ARG A 750 25.78 -4.79 52.29
CA ARG A 750 27.02 -4.81 51.48
C ARG A 750 26.86 -3.88 50.26
N PRO A 751 27.97 -3.38 49.69
CA PRO A 751 27.97 -2.10 48.96
C PRO A 751 27.54 -2.17 47.49
N PRO A 752 27.19 -1.01 46.89
CA PRO A 752 26.91 -0.88 45.46
C PRO A 752 28.17 -1.07 44.58
N VAL A 753 27.95 -1.42 43.31
CA VAL A 753 29.00 -1.64 42.30
C VAL A 753 29.23 -0.34 41.49
N PRO A 754 30.49 0.09 41.26
CA PRO A 754 30.78 1.34 40.55
C PRO A 754 30.54 1.28 39.03
N PRO A 755 30.35 2.44 38.36
CA PRO A 755 30.12 2.52 36.92
C PRO A 755 31.36 2.17 36.08
N LYS A 756 31.16 1.79 34.81
CA LYS A 756 32.23 1.47 33.86
C LYS A 756 32.86 2.75 33.25
N PRO A 757 34.18 2.79 33.04
CA PRO A 757 34.87 3.90 32.37
C PRO A 757 34.70 3.88 30.84
N SER A 758 35.03 5.00 30.20
CA SER A 758 34.94 5.25 28.76
C SER A 758 36.07 4.61 27.94
N SER A 759 35.76 4.16 26.72
CA SER A 759 36.72 3.54 25.79
C SER A 759 37.42 4.58 24.92
N MET A 760 38.35 5.35 25.50
CA MET A 760 39.14 6.37 24.76
C MET A 760 40.63 6.42 25.18
N THR A 761 41.19 5.31 25.67
CA THR A 761 42.55 5.25 26.25
C THR A 761 43.32 3.96 25.89
N GLN A 762 43.14 3.43 24.68
CA GLN A 762 43.96 2.31 24.16
C GLN A 762 44.65 2.55 22.81
N PHE A 763 44.43 3.69 22.14
CA PHE A 763 45.08 4.00 20.85
C PHE A 763 46.43 4.74 21.01
N GLU A 764 46.51 5.71 21.94
CA GLU A 764 47.74 6.52 22.13
C GLU A 764 48.93 5.75 22.73
N ILE A 765 48.67 4.68 23.50
CA ILE A 765 49.71 3.90 24.18
C ILE A 765 50.52 3.04 23.18
N SER A 766 49.91 2.66 22.05
CA SER A 766 50.58 1.88 20.99
C SER A 766 51.52 2.75 20.15
N LEU A 767 51.16 4.01 19.89
CA LEU A 767 51.98 4.93 19.08
C LEU A 767 53.30 5.30 19.74
N ARG A 768 53.34 5.43 21.08
CA ARG A 768 54.58 5.81 21.80
C ARG A 768 55.66 4.73 21.77
N LYS A 769 55.31 3.44 21.60
CA LYS A 769 56.29 2.33 21.51
C LYS A 769 56.91 2.12 20.12
N ALA A 770 56.43 2.80 19.09
CA ALA A 770 57.01 2.76 17.75
C ALA A 770 58.09 3.84 17.50
N ALA A 771 58.15 4.87 18.36
CA ALA A 771 59.03 6.03 18.17
C ALA A 771 60.41 5.92 18.86
N GLU A 772 60.63 4.90 19.69
CA GLU A 772 61.86 4.76 20.51
C GLU A 772 62.99 3.97 19.81
N GLN A 773 62.82 3.59 18.54
CA GLN A 773 63.86 2.94 17.74
C GLN A 773 64.19 3.71 16.45
N LEU A 774 65.04 4.72 16.57
CA LEU A 774 66.19 4.97 15.67
C LEU A 774 66.98 6.21 16.16
N VAL A 775 68.12 5.97 16.84
CA VAL A 775 69.04 7.02 17.29
C VAL A 775 70.12 7.28 16.24
N SER A 776 70.30 8.56 15.87
CA SER A 776 71.34 9.03 14.94
C SER A 776 72.65 9.41 15.66
N PRO A 777 73.81 9.42 14.97
CA PRO A 777 75.02 10.12 15.43
C PRO A 777 75.40 11.34 14.57
N LYS A 778 75.27 12.54 15.16
CA LYS A 778 76.20 13.71 15.21
C LYS A 778 76.99 14.10 13.92
N THR A 779 76.81 15.24 13.23
CA THR A 779 76.98 16.71 13.57
C THR A 779 78.43 17.17 13.84
N PRO A 780 78.87 18.45 13.63
CA PRO A 780 78.25 19.69 13.07
C PRO A 780 79.19 20.34 11.97
N PRO A 781 79.26 21.68 11.66
CA PRO A 781 78.49 22.89 12.05
C PRO A 781 78.06 23.87 10.92
N LYS A 782 77.38 24.98 11.32
CA LYS A 782 77.08 26.19 10.50
C LYS A 782 78.13 27.31 10.74
N PRO A 783 78.16 28.38 9.91
CA PRO A 783 77.42 29.62 10.23
C PRO A 783 76.71 30.24 8.98
N GLY A 784 75.84 31.27 9.09
CA GLY A 784 75.22 31.89 10.26
C GLY A 784 74.45 33.19 9.94
N LEU A 785 73.57 33.60 10.88
CA LEU A 785 73.07 34.96 11.14
C LEU A 785 72.03 35.69 10.24
N HIS A 786 71.38 36.62 10.94
CA HIS A 786 70.51 37.75 10.63
C HIS A 786 69.02 37.62 10.21
N VAL A 787 68.23 38.12 11.15
CA VAL A 787 66.78 38.30 11.28
C VAL A 787 66.36 39.72 10.80
N GLN A 788 65.04 39.91 10.60
CA GLN A 788 64.22 41.16 10.46
C GLN A 788 63.98 41.78 9.05
N ASP A 789 62.76 41.59 8.51
CA ASP A 789 61.56 42.47 8.62
C ASP A 789 61.70 44.02 8.58
N PRO A 790 60.64 44.82 8.26
CA PRO A 790 59.41 44.55 7.49
C PRO A 790 58.85 45.76 6.61
N PHE A 791 57.62 45.59 6.09
CA PHE A 791 56.57 46.60 5.75
C PHE A 791 56.49 47.39 4.40
N THR A 792 55.27 47.34 3.82
CA THR A 792 54.57 48.35 2.96
C THR A 792 55.15 48.68 1.55
N ASP A 793 54.38 49.19 0.57
CA ASP A 793 53.00 49.73 0.58
C ASP A 793 52.18 49.57 -0.74
N LEU A 794 50.87 49.87 -0.65
CA LEU A 794 49.91 50.45 -1.63
C LEU A 794 49.69 49.89 -3.07
N LYS A 795 48.42 49.90 -3.49
CA LYS A 795 47.92 49.61 -4.87
C LYS A 795 47.63 50.88 -5.68
N LEU A 796 47.81 50.82 -7.00
CA LEU A 796 46.95 51.50 -7.99
C LEU A 796 46.80 50.63 -9.25
N ARG A 797 45.57 50.18 -9.58
CA ARG A 797 44.64 50.67 -10.64
C ARG A 797 45.17 50.47 -12.10
N HIS A 798 44.61 49.55 -12.89
CA HIS A 798 43.32 49.59 -13.64
C HIS A 798 43.30 50.52 -14.87
N VAL A 799 43.28 49.91 -16.07
CA VAL A 799 42.51 50.30 -17.27
C VAL A 799 42.04 48.98 -17.93
N ASP A 800 40.97 49.02 -18.73
CA ASP A 800 40.18 47.85 -19.15
C ASP A 800 39.91 47.86 -20.68
N GLN A 801 39.19 46.84 -21.18
CA GLN A 801 38.46 46.74 -22.47
C GLN A 801 39.16 46.35 -23.80
N VAL A 802 38.89 45.10 -24.21
CA VAL A 802 38.15 44.68 -25.43
C VAL A 802 38.38 45.41 -26.77
N PHE A 803 38.87 44.69 -27.79
CA PHE A 803 38.08 44.32 -29.00
C PHE A 803 38.75 43.21 -29.85
N THR A 804 38.02 42.67 -30.82
CA THR A 804 38.32 41.46 -31.62
C THR A 804 38.58 41.81 -33.09
N GLU A 805 39.55 41.16 -33.78
CA GLU A 805 39.36 40.45 -35.07
C GLU A 805 40.67 39.96 -35.76
N MET A 806 40.47 39.15 -36.82
CA MET A 806 41.41 38.68 -37.86
C MET A 806 42.36 37.49 -37.59
N LYS A 807 42.38 36.62 -38.61
CA LYS A 807 43.28 35.50 -38.96
C LYS A 807 43.91 35.85 -40.34
N PRO A 808 44.91 35.11 -40.92
CA PRO A 808 45.60 33.89 -40.44
C PRO A 808 47.15 33.81 -40.63
N GLN A 809 47.81 32.99 -39.80
CA GLN A 809 49.07 32.22 -40.10
C GLN A 809 50.39 33.00 -40.40
N PRO A 810 51.60 32.36 -40.45
CA PRO A 810 51.94 30.93 -40.48
C PRO A 810 52.90 30.43 -39.34
N GLU A 811 53.53 29.25 -39.55
CA GLU A 811 54.28 28.43 -38.59
C GLU A 811 55.81 28.70 -38.55
N THR A 812 56.47 28.35 -37.44
CA THR A 812 57.82 27.71 -37.37
C THR A 812 58.14 27.25 -35.92
N PRO A 813 59.11 26.33 -35.67
CA PRO A 813 58.99 25.38 -34.53
C PRO A 813 59.96 25.56 -33.33
N ASP A 814 59.59 24.93 -32.21
CA ASP A 814 60.38 24.75 -30.98
C ASP A 814 61.43 23.61 -31.05
N PRO A 815 62.50 23.66 -30.21
CA PRO A 815 63.54 22.63 -30.13
C PRO A 815 63.16 21.39 -29.27
N PRO A 816 63.82 20.22 -29.46
CA PRO A 816 63.38 18.95 -28.90
C PRO A 816 63.82 18.67 -27.45
N ALA A 817 62.97 17.94 -26.73
CA ALA A 817 63.25 17.37 -25.40
C ALA A 817 64.19 16.13 -25.46
N PRO A 818 64.91 15.79 -24.36
CA PRO A 818 65.93 14.75 -24.39
C PRO A 818 65.39 13.32 -24.58
N VAL A 819 66.15 12.51 -25.33
CA VAL A 819 65.78 11.15 -25.74
C VAL A 819 65.86 10.16 -24.57
N PRO A 820 64.82 9.33 -24.31
CA PRO A 820 64.91 8.24 -23.34
C PRO A 820 65.95 7.20 -23.75
N SER A 821 66.78 6.74 -22.81
CA SER A 821 67.76 5.70 -23.11
C SER A 821 67.09 4.39 -23.56
N LEU A 822 67.72 3.68 -24.50
CA LEU A 822 67.19 2.48 -25.15
C LEU A 822 66.68 1.42 -24.15
N HIS A 823 67.35 1.34 -22.99
CA HIS A 823 67.00 0.44 -21.89
C HIS A 823 65.59 0.70 -21.31
N SER A 824 65.18 1.97 -21.19
CA SER A 824 63.85 2.36 -20.69
C SER A 824 62.72 1.83 -21.60
N GLY A 825 62.87 2.03 -22.91
CA GLY A 825 61.93 1.52 -23.92
C GLY A 825 61.85 -0.02 -23.91
N ILE A 826 62.99 -0.70 -23.79
CA ILE A 826 63.04 -2.16 -23.68
C ILE A 826 62.33 -2.65 -22.41
N CYS A 827 62.54 -2.01 -21.25
CA CYS A 827 61.85 -2.34 -20.00
C CYS A 827 60.32 -2.11 -20.10
N PHE A 828 59.88 -1.01 -20.71
CA PHE A 828 58.46 -0.71 -20.92
C PHE A 828 57.79 -1.74 -21.84
N MET A 829 58.39 -2.01 -23.00
CA MET A 829 57.88 -3.00 -23.95
C MET A 829 57.88 -4.42 -23.37
N ARG A 830 58.91 -4.80 -22.59
CA ARG A 830 58.94 -6.07 -21.86
C ARG A 830 57.80 -6.19 -20.85
N ARG A 831 57.41 -5.09 -20.19
CA ARG A 831 56.27 -5.05 -19.26
C ARG A 831 54.92 -5.14 -19.98
N ILE A 832 54.78 -4.53 -21.15
CA ILE A 832 53.59 -4.70 -22.02
C ILE A 832 53.49 -6.15 -22.53
N LEU A 833 54.59 -6.72 -23.03
CA LEU A 833 54.65 -8.12 -23.51
C LEU A 833 54.51 -9.18 -22.40
N HIS A 834 54.59 -8.79 -21.13
CA HIS A 834 54.19 -9.61 -19.98
C HIS A 834 52.67 -9.56 -19.81
N ARG A 835 52.10 -8.34 -19.71
CA ARG A 835 50.65 -8.14 -19.53
C ARG A 835 49.80 -8.65 -20.69
N LEU A 836 50.30 -8.58 -21.93
CA LEU A 836 49.63 -9.18 -23.08
C LEU A 836 49.63 -10.71 -23.01
N ARG A 837 50.67 -11.33 -22.44
CA ARG A 837 50.71 -12.78 -22.18
C ARG A 837 49.77 -13.18 -21.06
N GLU A 838 49.78 -12.46 -19.93
CA GLU A 838 48.81 -12.64 -18.84
C GLU A 838 47.35 -12.56 -19.35
N VAL A 839 47.05 -11.62 -20.23
CA VAL A 839 45.72 -11.46 -20.84
C VAL A 839 45.39 -12.59 -21.81
N ASP A 840 46.31 -13.00 -22.69
CA ASP A 840 46.06 -14.08 -23.66
C ASP A 840 45.97 -15.47 -22.98
N GLU A 841 46.76 -15.69 -21.94
CA GLU A 841 46.68 -16.86 -21.05
C GLU A 841 45.32 -16.89 -20.33
N HIS A 842 44.90 -15.77 -19.71
CA HIS A 842 43.60 -15.70 -19.03
C HIS A 842 42.38 -15.72 -19.98
N VAL A 843 42.53 -15.27 -21.23
CA VAL A 843 41.55 -15.46 -22.31
C VAL A 843 41.52 -16.93 -22.76
N SER A 844 42.66 -17.60 -22.82
CA SER A 844 42.77 -19.02 -23.15
C SER A 844 42.20 -19.92 -22.05
N GLU A 845 42.44 -19.60 -20.78
CA GLU A 845 41.76 -20.20 -19.63
C GLU A 845 40.24 -20.05 -19.75
N LYS A 846 39.74 -18.83 -19.95
CA LYS A 846 38.29 -18.59 -20.11
C LYS A 846 37.71 -19.31 -21.33
N ARG A 847 38.44 -19.42 -22.44
CA ARG A 847 38.05 -20.22 -23.61
C ARG A 847 38.00 -21.71 -23.28
N ALA A 848 39.03 -22.27 -22.66
CA ALA A 848 39.07 -23.68 -22.26
C ALA A 848 37.99 -24.03 -21.22
N GLN A 849 37.73 -23.12 -20.26
CA GLN A 849 36.69 -23.28 -19.25
C GLN A 849 35.29 -23.18 -19.89
N THR A 850 35.07 -22.25 -20.83
CA THR A 850 33.84 -22.16 -21.63
C THR A 850 33.64 -23.41 -22.51
N GLN A 851 34.71 -23.96 -23.09
CA GLN A 851 34.67 -25.17 -23.89
C GLN A 851 34.29 -26.40 -23.05
N LYS A 852 34.94 -26.59 -21.89
CA LYS A 852 34.58 -27.64 -20.92
C LYS A 852 33.14 -27.51 -20.41
N VAL A 853 32.65 -26.29 -20.19
CA VAL A 853 31.25 -26.03 -19.84
C VAL A 853 30.31 -26.40 -20.99
N ARG A 854 30.64 -26.07 -22.25
CA ARG A 854 29.84 -26.47 -23.44
C ARG A 854 29.80 -27.99 -23.61
N GLU A 855 30.93 -28.67 -23.47
CA GLU A 855 31.03 -30.15 -23.50
C GLU A 855 30.35 -30.83 -22.32
N PHE A 856 30.27 -30.18 -21.16
CA PHE A 856 29.44 -30.65 -20.05
C PHE A 856 27.95 -30.47 -20.38
N HIS A 857 27.55 -29.35 -21.00
CA HIS A 857 26.16 -29.08 -21.33
C HIS A 857 25.59 -29.91 -22.50
N SER A 858 26.41 -30.35 -23.46
CA SER A 858 25.97 -31.20 -24.58
C SER A 858 25.65 -32.65 -24.18
N LYS A 859 26.28 -33.17 -23.12
CA LYS A 859 26.07 -34.54 -22.62
C LYS A 859 24.64 -34.78 -22.10
N SER A 860 24.14 -36.02 -22.17
CA SER A 860 22.83 -36.39 -21.63
C SER A 860 22.77 -36.27 -20.10
N ILE A 861 21.56 -36.34 -19.53
CA ILE A 861 21.36 -36.26 -18.07
C ILE A 861 22.03 -37.45 -17.35
N LYS A 862 22.05 -38.64 -17.95
CA LYS A 862 22.75 -39.82 -17.40
C LYS A 862 24.26 -39.62 -17.41
N GLU A 863 24.83 -39.15 -18.53
CA GLU A 863 26.28 -38.89 -18.64
C GLU A 863 26.74 -37.77 -17.72
N LYS A 864 25.95 -36.69 -17.56
CA LYS A 864 26.21 -35.63 -16.56
C LYS A 864 26.30 -36.19 -15.14
N ALA A 865 25.42 -37.13 -14.78
CA ALA A 865 25.42 -37.79 -13.47
C ALA A 865 26.55 -38.82 -13.28
N VAL A 866 27.21 -39.28 -14.36
CA VAL A 866 28.44 -40.08 -14.31
C VAL A 866 29.68 -39.18 -14.24
N HIS A 867 29.74 -38.14 -15.08
CA HIS A 867 30.85 -37.18 -15.11
C HIS A 867 30.99 -36.43 -13.78
N LEU A 868 29.88 -36.01 -13.16
CA LEU A 868 29.88 -35.46 -11.80
C LEU A 868 30.32 -36.46 -10.73
N ARG A 869 30.13 -37.78 -10.94
CA ARG A 869 30.55 -38.81 -9.99
C ARG A 869 32.06 -39.02 -10.01
N GLY A 870 32.65 -39.06 -11.20
CA GLY A 870 34.11 -39.15 -11.38
C GLY A 870 34.88 -37.92 -10.83
N LEU A 871 34.25 -36.76 -10.76
CA LEU A 871 34.86 -35.55 -10.17
C LEU A 871 34.93 -35.57 -8.62
N PHE A 872 34.32 -36.57 -7.96
CA PHE A 872 34.33 -36.72 -6.51
C PHE A 872 34.70 -38.14 -6.06
N SER A 873 35.59 -38.82 -6.79
CA SER A 873 36.06 -40.17 -6.44
C SER A 873 37.47 -40.45 -6.96
N GLU A 874 38.48 -40.02 -6.20
CA GLU A 874 39.72 -40.80 -6.00
C GLU A 874 40.45 -40.33 -4.73
N ASP A 875 41.33 -41.20 -4.20
CA ASP A 875 41.84 -41.12 -2.84
C ASP A 875 43.20 -40.41 -2.71
N SER A 876 43.40 -39.70 -1.59
CA SER A 876 44.72 -39.60 -0.95
C SER A 876 44.62 -39.20 0.51
N CYS A 877 44.82 -40.18 1.40
CA CYS A 877 45.17 -39.94 2.79
C CYS A 877 46.62 -40.38 2.97
N ASP A 878 47.52 -39.51 3.46
CA ASP A 878 48.33 -39.89 4.63
C ASP A 878 49.17 -38.76 5.30
N VAL A 879 49.58 -39.06 6.53
CA VAL A 879 50.68 -38.44 7.34
C VAL A 879 50.46 -37.04 8.00
N LEU A 880 49.80 -37.12 9.16
CA LEU A 880 50.24 -36.64 10.50
C LEU A 880 50.27 -35.15 10.97
N LYS A 881 49.53 -34.93 12.08
CA LYS A 881 49.80 -34.15 13.32
C LYS A 881 49.65 -32.60 13.32
N GLY A 882 48.72 -32.09 14.16
CA GLY A 882 48.60 -30.64 14.41
C GLY A 882 47.56 -30.10 15.42
N ALA A 883 47.17 -30.86 16.47
CA ALA A 883 46.25 -30.44 17.56
C ALA A 883 44.80 -30.04 17.16
N SER A 884 43.86 -30.01 18.13
CA SER A 884 42.45 -29.68 17.87
C SER A 884 41.82 -28.81 18.96
N VAL A 885 40.89 -27.95 18.58
CA VAL A 885 39.81 -27.45 19.46
C VAL A 885 38.49 -27.61 18.73
N ARG A 886 37.72 -28.64 19.08
CA ARG A 886 36.34 -28.82 18.60
C ARG A 886 35.41 -27.77 19.22
N ARG A 887 34.53 -27.16 18.41
CA ARG A 887 33.23 -26.68 18.90
C ARG A 887 32.18 -27.74 18.57
N VAL A 888 31.41 -28.15 19.58
CA VAL A 888 30.39 -29.20 19.44
C VAL A 888 29.07 -28.56 19.04
N PHE A 889 28.50 -29.00 17.92
CA PHE A 889 27.06 -28.83 17.65
C PHE A 889 26.31 -30.03 18.25
N SER A 890 25.29 -29.76 19.05
CA SER A 890 24.51 -30.80 19.74
C SER A 890 23.66 -31.61 18.74
N GLN A 891 23.61 -32.93 18.91
CA GLN A 891 22.90 -33.83 18.01
C GLN A 891 21.52 -34.22 18.56
N SER A 892 20.46 -33.61 18.04
CA SER A 892 19.06 -34.04 18.23
C SER A 892 18.35 -34.22 16.88
N ALA A 893 18.78 -35.22 16.12
CA ALA A 893 18.13 -35.59 14.87
C ALA A 893 16.81 -36.35 15.14
N GLU A 894 15.70 -35.61 15.21
CA GLU A 894 14.35 -36.17 15.42
C GLU A 894 14.01 -37.23 14.36
N LYS A 895 13.43 -38.34 14.83
CA LYS A 895 13.01 -39.49 14.02
C LYS A 895 11.49 -39.59 13.98
N CYS A 896 10.94 -40.04 12.86
CA CYS A 896 9.50 -40.27 12.70
C CYS A 896 9.04 -41.35 13.67
N HIS A 897 7.97 -41.11 14.42
CA HIS A 897 7.44 -42.11 15.34
C HIS A 897 6.95 -43.36 14.59
N SER A 898 6.28 -43.23 13.45
CA SER A 898 5.82 -44.38 12.65
C SER A 898 6.95 -45.18 12.00
N CYS A 899 7.78 -44.54 11.15
CA CYS A 899 8.76 -45.27 10.32
C CYS A 899 10.20 -45.29 10.88
N LYS A 900 10.46 -44.63 12.02
CA LYS A 900 11.77 -44.50 12.71
C LYS A 900 12.93 -43.88 11.90
N LYS A 901 12.72 -43.50 10.63
CA LYS A 901 13.68 -42.74 9.80
C LYS A 901 13.75 -41.26 10.25
N ARG A 902 14.85 -40.57 9.90
CA ARG A 902 15.02 -39.12 10.15
C ARG A 902 13.91 -38.33 9.46
N VAL A 903 13.35 -37.33 10.14
CA VAL A 903 12.40 -36.36 9.56
C VAL A 903 13.14 -35.07 9.26
N TYR A 904 13.05 -34.58 8.03
CA TYR A 904 13.55 -33.24 7.71
C TYR A 904 12.47 -32.19 7.98
N MET A 905 12.87 -30.96 8.31
CA MET A 905 11.97 -29.91 8.83
C MET A 905 10.79 -29.58 7.89
N ILE A 906 10.96 -29.80 6.58
CA ILE A 906 9.93 -29.57 5.55
C ILE A 906 8.87 -30.69 5.45
N GLU A 907 9.19 -31.89 5.96
CA GLU A 907 8.32 -33.08 5.96
C GLU A 907 7.61 -33.27 7.31
N ARG A 908 7.99 -32.50 8.34
CA ARG A 908 7.55 -32.65 9.73
C ARG A 908 6.07 -32.34 9.90
N VAL A 909 5.36 -33.29 10.49
CA VAL A 909 4.12 -33.08 11.25
C VAL A 909 4.43 -33.40 12.71
N SER A 910 3.87 -32.64 13.65
CA SER A 910 3.97 -32.93 15.08
C SER A 910 2.59 -32.95 15.74
N ALA A 911 2.40 -33.94 16.61
CA ALA A 911 1.18 -34.23 17.38
C ALA A 911 1.60 -34.92 18.69
N GLU A 912 0.98 -34.59 19.83
CA GLU A 912 1.30 -35.12 21.16
C GLU A 912 2.81 -35.21 21.48
N GLY A 913 3.56 -34.15 21.16
CA GLY A 913 5.02 -34.08 21.35
C GLY A 913 5.86 -34.93 20.40
N LEU A 914 5.25 -35.83 19.62
CA LEU A 914 5.91 -36.72 18.67
C LEU A 914 6.08 -36.06 17.29
N CYS A 915 6.97 -36.64 16.48
CA CYS A 915 7.27 -36.19 15.12
C CYS A 915 6.96 -37.27 14.10
N PHE A 916 6.42 -36.87 12.95
CA PHE A 916 6.01 -37.75 11.85
C PHE A 916 6.42 -37.15 10.51
N HIS A 917 6.67 -37.98 9.50
CA HIS A 917 6.58 -37.52 8.10
C HIS A 917 5.12 -37.26 7.74
N ARG A 918 4.85 -36.25 6.90
CA ARG A 918 3.51 -36.00 6.31
C ARG A 918 2.85 -37.25 5.75
N GLU A 919 3.60 -38.08 5.03
CA GLU A 919 3.09 -39.32 4.44
C GLU A 919 2.78 -40.43 5.47
N CYS A 920 3.43 -40.39 6.64
CA CYS A 920 3.20 -41.32 7.75
C CYS A 920 2.08 -40.88 8.70
N PHE A 921 1.51 -39.69 8.51
CA PHE A 921 0.46 -39.12 9.37
C PHE A 921 -0.93 -39.58 8.92
N ARG A 922 -1.22 -40.87 9.15
CA ARG A 922 -2.39 -41.60 8.64
C ARG A 922 -3.13 -42.33 9.76
N CYS A 923 -4.43 -42.58 9.56
CA CYS A 923 -5.21 -43.41 10.47
C CYS A 923 -4.77 -44.88 10.40
N SER A 924 -4.49 -45.51 11.55
CA SER A 924 -4.06 -46.91 11.62
C SER A 924 -5.13 -47.96 11.29
N ILE A 925 -6.39 -47.57 11.08
CA ILE A 925 -7.47 -48.48 10.65
C ILE A 925 -7.79 -48.32 9.15
N CYS A 926 -7.86 -47.10 8.62
CA CYS A 926 -8.28 -46.86 7.23
C CYS A 926 -7.19 -46.25 6.32
N SER A 927 -5.97 -46.06 6.81
CA SER A 927 -4.80 -45.52 6.08
C SER A 927 -4.97 -44.13 5.42
N SER A 928 -6.12 -43.47 5.64
CA SER A 928 -6.39 -42.12 5.17
C SER A 928 -5.44 -41.11 5.84
N ALA A 929 -4.94 -40.14 5.06
CA ALA A 929 -4.15 -39.04 5.60
C ALA A 929 -4.99 -38.19 6.55
N LEU A 930 -4.44 -37.85 7.72
CA LEU A 930 -5.15 -37.14 8.76
C LEU A 930 -4.89 -35.63 8.68
N PRO A 931 -5.93 -34.77 8.63
CA PRO A 931 -5.72 -33.34 8.73
C PRO A 931 -5.15 -32.95 10.09
N GLN A 932 -4.25 -31.96 10.10
CA GLN A 932 -3.69 -31.43 11.34
C GLN A 932 -4.81 -30.76 12.16
N GLY A 933 -5.08 -31.28 13.36
CA GLY A 933 -6.23 -30.90 14.20
C GLY A 933 -7.50 -31.77 14.07
N LEU A 934 -7.55 -32.75 13.16
CA LEU A 934 -8.68 -33.70 13.01
C LEU A 934 -8.26 -35.18 13.13
N HIS A 935 -7.30 -35.43 14.01
CA HIS A 935 -6.90 -36.76 14.46
C HIS A 935 -7.23 -36.95 15.93
N VAL A 936 -7.22 -38.20 16.38
CA VAL A 936 -7.11 -38.56 17.79
C VAL A 936 -5.89 -39.47 17.93
N PHE A 937 -5.01 -39.17 18.88
CA PHE A 937 -3.88 -40.03 19.23
C PHE A 937 -4.28 -40.87 20.45
N SER A 938 -4.04 -42.17 20.39
CA SER A 938 -4.28 -43.10 21.51
C SER A 938 -2.96 -43.26 22.29
N PRO A 939 -2.87 -42.78 23.55
CA PRO A 939 -1.63 -42.87 24.32
C PRO A 939 -1.22 -44.33 24.60
N ASP A 940 -2.20 -45.22 24.73
CA ASP A 940 -2.03 -46.60 25.20
C ASP A 940 -1.45 -47.54 24.12
N ASP A 941 -1.64 -47.21 22.84
CA ASP A 941 -1.15 -48.00 21.69
C ASP A 941 -0.16 -47.24 20.78
N GLY A 942 0.01 -45.93 21.00
CA GLY A 942 0.91 -45.05 20.25
C GLY A 942 0.47 -44.73 18.81
N LYS A 943 -0.80 -44.95 18.46
CA LYS A 943 -1.32 -44.84 17.08
C LYS A 943 -2.23 -43.63 16.87
N LEU A 944 -2.39 -43.30 15.59
CA LEU A 944 -3.21 -42.20 15.11
C LEU A 944 -4.53 -42.74 14.53
N TYR A 945 -5.63 -42.11 14.89
CA TYR A 945 -6.98 -42.46 14.46
C TYR A 945 -7.70 -41.24 13.89
N CYS A 946 -8.62 -41.46 12.95
CA CYS A 946 -9.66 -40.47 12.67
C CYS A 946 -10.79 -40.65 13.69
N LYS A 947 -11.55 -39.57 13.99
CA LYS A 947 -12.60 -39.60 15.02
C LYS A 947 -13.55 -40.80 14.86
N LEU A 948 -14.09 -41.01 13.66
CA LEU A 948 -14.98 -42.13 13.33
C LEU A 948 -14.44 -43.54 13.71
N HIS A 949 -13.12 -43.75 13.72
CA HIS A 949 -12.53 -45.02 14.13
C HIS A 949 -12.16 -45.07 15.61
N PHE A 950 -11.75 -43.95 16.20
CA PHE A 950 -11.57 -43.84 17.66
C PHE A 950 -12.89 -44.02 18.41
N ASP A 951 -13.94 -43.35 17.96
CA ASP A 951 -15.30 -43.43 18.51
C ASP A 951 -15.87 -44.86 18.39
N ARG A 952 -15.53 -45.60 17.34
CA ARG A 952 -15.89 -47.02 17.17
C ARG A 952 -15.10 -47.95 18.10
N GLN A 953 -13.84 -47.64 18.39
CA GLN A 953 -12.96 -48.46 19.23
C GLN A 953 -13.35 -48.36 20.72
N ASN A 954 -13.69 -47.15 21.19
CA ASN A 954 -14.05 -46.92 22.61
C ASN A 954 -15.48 -47.38 22.96
N ASN A 955 -16.43 -47.31 22.02
CA ASN A 955 -17.82 -47.72 22.28
C ASN A 955 -18.02 -49.26 22.37
N GLY A 956 -16.97 -50.07 22.23
CA GLY A 956 -17.04 -51.53 22.41
C GLY A 956 -17.14 -52.01 23.86
N ALA A 957 -16.94 -51.12 24.85
CA ALA A 957 -16.69 -51.49 26.24
C ALA A 957 -17.78 -51.08 27.26
N HIS A 958 -19.02 -50.79 26.84
CA HIS A 958 -20.12 -50.50 27.77
C HIS A 958 -21.40 -51.30 27.49
N LEU A 959 -22.22 -51.47 28.53
CA LEU A 959 -23.16 -52.59 28.67
C LEU A 959 -24.38 -52.58 27.73
N LYS A 960 -24.81 -53.80 27.38
CA LYS A 960 -26.15 -54.11 26.86
C LYS A 960 -27.23 -53.78 27.91
N ARG A 961 -28.21 -52.93 27.59
CA ARG A 961 -29.68 -53.11 27.79
C ARG A 961 -30.43 -51.77 27.83
N THR A 962 -31.24 -51.49 26.81
CA THR A 962 -32.69 -51.23 26.94
C THR A 962 -33.39 -51.18 25.57
N PHE A 963 -34.61 -51.72 25.54
CA PHE A 963 -35.76 -51.58 24.62
C PHE A 963 -35.77 -50.37 23.64
N SER A 964 -36.32 -50.43 22.41
CA SER A 964 -37.03 -51.49 21.65
C SER A 964 -37.04 -51.20 20.14
N LEU A 965 -37.24 -52.23 19.32
CA LEU A 965 -37.79 -52.09 17.95
C LEU A 965 -39.32 -52.18 17.97
N PRO A 966 -40.05 -51.42 17.14
CA PRO A 966 -41.27 -51.88 16.52
C PRO A 966 -40.94 -52.50 15.16
N SER A 967 -41.20 -53.79 15.00
CA SER A 967 -41.27 -54.45 13.70
C SER A 967 -42.65 -55.09 13.57
N ASN A 968 -43.24 -55.01 12.38
CA ASN A 968 -44.18 -56.00 11.86
C ASN A 968 -44.11 -55.90 10.32
N GLN A 969 -43.65 -56.96 9.65
CA GLN A 969 -44.43 -58.15 9.28
C GLN A 969 -45.48 -57.85 8.20
N PHE A 970 -45.22 -58.33 6.99
CA PHE A 970 -45.81 -59.60 6.55
C PHE A 970 -44.75 -60.38 5.75
N GLY A 971 -44.91 -61.69 5.69
CA GLY A 971 -44.18 -62.63 4.84
C GLY A 971 -44.93 -63.96 4.83
N VAL A 972 -44.49 -64.95 4.05
CA VAL A 972 -44.75 -66.40 4.16
C VAL A 972 -44.28 -67.09 2.86
N GLU A 973 -43.65 -68.27 3.01
CA GLU A 973 -43.36 -69.29 1.96
C GLU A 973 -42.48 -68.89 0.73
N GLU A 974 -41.69 -69.77 0.08
CA GLU A 974 -41.36 -71.19 0.39
C GLU A 974 -39.86 -71.54 0.13
N ARG A 975 -39.52 -72.77 -0.30
CA ARG A 975 -38.26 -73.47 0.00
C ARG A 975 -37.54 -74.07 -1.23
N ASN A 976 -36.21 -74.15 -1.17
CA ASN A 976 -35.30 -74.97 -2.01
C ASN A 976 -35.20 -74.57 -3.52
N GLY A 977 -34.14 -74.92 -4.29
CA GLY A 977 -32.80 -75.38 -3.91
C GLY A 977 -32.00 -76.15 -5.00
N ALA A 978 -30.73 -75.74 -5.22
CA ALA A 978 -29.58 -76.48 -5.81
C ALA A 978 -29.52 -76.83 -7.33
N ALA A 979 -28.26 -77.09 -7.79
CA ALA A 979 -27.81 -77.81 -9.01
C ALA A 979 -28.07 -77.13 -10.39
N GLU A 980 -27.08 -76.86 -11.27
CA GLU A 980 -26.26 -77.77 -12.14
C GLU A 980 -27.06 -78.27 -13.39
N GLU A 981 -26.54 -78.37 -14.62
CA GLU A 981 -25.18 -78.09 -15.18
C GLU A 981 -25.25 -77.88 -16.74
N ASP A 982 -24.11 -78.07 -17.42
CA ASP A 982 -23.95 -78.57 -18.81
C ASP A 982 -23.94 -77.59 -20.01
N SER A 983 -23.56 -78.11 -21.20
CA SER A 983 -22.44 -77.51 -21.96
C SER A 983 -22.39 -77.70 -23.50
N ALA A 984 -21.29 -77.15 -24.09
CA ALA A 984 -20.52 -77.66 -25.24
C ALA A 984 -20.63 -77.08 -26.68
N CYS A 985 -19.50 -77.24 -27.40
CA CYS A 985 -19.27 -77.32 -28.86
C CYS A 985 -19.12 -76.08 -29.79
N SER A 986 -17.85 -75.80 -30.16
CA SER A 986 -17.22 -75.89 -31.52
C SER A 986 -17.88 -75.28 -32.80
N SER A 987 -17.17 -74.96 -33.90
CA SER A 987 -15.75 -74.59 -34.20
C SER A 987 -15.61 -74.21 -35.72
N THR A 988 -14.39 -73.82 -36.18
CA THR A 988 -13.86 -73.91 -37.59
C THR A 988 -14.53 -73.06 -38.72
N ALA A 989 -13.89 -72.61 -39.82
CA ALA A 989 -12.47 -72.55 -40.26
C ALA A 989 -12.21 -71.60 -41.48
N ASP A 990 -10.92 -71.39 -41.82
CA ASP A 990 -10.25 -71.16 -43.14
C ASP A 990 -10.31 -69.87 -44.02
N LEU A 991 -9.12 -69.24 -44.10
CA LEU A 991 -8.23 -68.92 -45.27
C LEU A 991 -8.69 -68.22 -46.59
N GLN A 992 -8.07 -67.05 -46.84
CA GLN A 992 -7.38 -66.53 -48.07
C GLN A 992 -7.96 -66.73 -49.51
N ASN A 993 -8.18 -65.61 -50.24
CA ASN A 993 -7.23 -65.12 -51.30
C ASN A 993 -7.60 -63.75 -51.95
N ARG A 994 -6.76 -63.26 -52.88
CA ARG A 994 -6.81 -61.97 -53.65
C ARG A 994 -6.59 -62.25 -55.16
N PRO A 995 -6.94 -61.37 -56.16
CA PRO A 995 -6.12 -60.18 -56.52
C PRO A 995 -6.79 -59.01 -57.34
N ALA A 996 -6.01 -57.94 -57.65
CA ALA A 996 -5.99 -57.04 -58.85
C ALA A 996 -7.28 -56.33 -59.40
N ALA A 997 -7.28 -55.20 -60.15
CA ALA A 997 -6.43 -54.00 -60.41
C ALA A 997 -7.26 -53.03 -61.35
N ALA A 998 -6.86 -51.93 -62.03
CA ALA A 998 -5.64 -51.12 -62.24
C ALA A 998 -6.00 -49.71 -62.85
N GLY A 999 -5.07 -48.73 -62.87
CA GLY A 999 -5.05 -47.57 -63.80
C GLY A 999 -5.55 -46.19 -63.30
N ALA A 1000 -5.03 -45.02 -63.75
CA ALA A 1000 -3.85 -44.74 -64.60
C ALA A 1000 -3.41 -43.24 -64.59
N LEU A 1001 -2.08 -42.96 -64.67
CA LEU A 1001 -1.39 -41.66 -64.98
C LEU A 1001 -1.64 -40.49 -64.00
N TYR A 1002 -0.74 -39.56 -63.63
CA TYR A 1002 0.70 -39.18 -63.84
C TYR A 1002 1.08 -38.21 -62.67
N GLU A 1003 2.29 -37.73 -62.34
CA GLU A 1003 3.72 -37.81 -62.76
C GLU A 1003 4.59 -37.47 -61.49
N VAL A 1004 5.80 -38.00 -61.25
CA VAL A 1004 7.18 -37.62 -61.73
C VAL A 1004 7.60 -36.17 -61.37
N CYS A 1005 8.70 -35.85 -60.67
CA CYS A 1005 9.72 -36.55 -59.83
C CYS A 1005 10.54 -35.42 -59.12
N GLU A 1006 11.32 -35.55 -58.03
CA GLU A 1006 11.65 -36.59 -57.03
C GLU A 1006 12.19 -35.88 -55.74
N THR A 1007 12.99 -36.39 -54.76
CA THR A 1007 13.84 -37.60 -54.60
C THR A 1007 13.93 -38.08 -53.13
N MET A 1008 14.53 -39.27 -52.97
CA MET A 1008 15.00 -40.03 -51.79
C MET A 1008 16.12 -39.40 -50.89
N PRO A 1009 16.54 -40.03 -49.75
CA PRO A 1009 15.89 -41.09 -48.93
C PRO A 1009 16.10 -41.02 -47.37
N LEU A 1010 15.55 -42.06 -46.69
CA LEU A 1010 15.97 -42.68 -45.40
C LEU A 1010 15.37 -42.22 -44.04
N PHE A 1011 14.48 -43.11 -43.55
CA PHE A 1011 14.51 -43.86 -42.26
C PHE A 1011 13.94 -43.30 -40.94
N GLU A 1012 13.04 -44.14 -40.41
CA GLU A 1012 12.82 -44.57 -39.02
C GLU A 1012 12.43 -43.58 -37.91
N ALA A 1013 11.19 -43.77 -37.44
CA ALA A 1013 10.64 -43.39 -36.14
C ALA A 1013 11.57 -43.80 -34.96
N PHE A 1014 11.56 -43.10 -33.82
CA PHE A 1014 10.40 -42.66 -33.03
C PHE A 1014 10.64 -41.36 -32.25
#